data_AF-A0AAD5LG92-F1
#
_entry.id   AF-A0AAD5LG92-F1
#
_cell.length_a   1.000
_cell.length_b   1.000
_cell.length_c   1.000
_cell.angle_alpha   90.00
_cell.angle_beta   90.00
_cell.angle_gamma   90.00
#
_symmetry.space_group_name_H-M   'P 1'
#
loop_
_entity.id
_entity.type
_entity.pdbx_description
1 polymer ?
#
loop_
_entity_poly.entity_id
_entity_poly.type
_entity_poly.pdbx_seq_one_letter_code
_entity_poly.pdbx_strand_id
1 'polypeptide(L)'
;MAQVVPSTLLTDVLPPAAAAPATRTSETLLYELVAAEILPTIDLSRSVRSVLLRPTALARWNRVMTATRVPMFACYNVGVCLGAAAFLVPAHVGQWLALASLALCLPGSLVHVSLMRYDMLLLLTSTYEFWYLSSINAVAAALLVPFLQDARAALVPVIWLGLQSHIMIDASITSLRELLYSTLVVLVVAVAVLAYTTTGRLDGVRDLELLAFNGYRLTARDVIIQCWTTQIVVMIRNVYRRRTARKDQAAVSSSSAAASVVYCLAYRCAVRLRARRKRRSTSSVSSLVSSATAAAIPLGVSIQMAARLHMSQQPNAETAPARRVQLRFLRVRTRFRSSTRQPLGRWLPGRQQQEQAEDEFPEAWRFSLMVLMDVGVLLTVLSFLPLAVPAVRAASFGVTLVFCAFSCAMYQRQLLRLLLKSFDFAFLSVQLTAIHVGLCDLYRWDSRSFAVGAAWLWVHWVLTCDSVTPVLKQRWRFRFRALAWIVVLVVLGHVLIVCQVALVGPNELRDRTLVSFKGRGAHTVELRVLPMLLSRLPMTFGWSCRILWRILYRADHELLMLQGSVTYVNDRRWTKHHPEPRARIMLEKMAQQQSVTSLLEDLMLRVTRKMTVFAASIVPAIDSFREQQSVENDSEAAAANGSSQRSQTSFHDSESPDGKDAAGGVATFLQRTENTRLTIIRGQLFDPANPRRSGIIVSSDRSLSIVSPSVDQRADERATPLKPLQDTGASEGIPELD
;
A
#
# COMPACT_ATOMS: atom_id res chain seq x y z
N MET A 1 11.16 -51.04 -81.45
CA MET A 1 10.14 -52.07 -81.18
C MET A 1 9.80 -52.06 -79.69
N ALA A 2 8.64 -52.60 -79.31
CA ALA A 2 8.00 -52.49 -77.98
C ALA A 2 7.49 -51.08 -77.62
N GLN A 3 6.23 -50.81 -77.99
CA GLN A 3 5.40 -49.78 -77.34
C GLN A 3 5.01 -50.27 -75.95
N VAL A 4 4.90 -49.36 -74.98
CA VAL A 4 4.20 -49.60 -73.72
C VAL A 4 3.03 -48.61 -73.63
N VAL A 5 1.82 -49.16 -73.59
CA VAL A 5 0.57 -48.41 -73.41
C VAL A 5 0.22 -48.42 -71.91
N PRO A 6 -0.09 -47.26 -71.30
CA PRO A 6 -0.81 -47.22 -70.03
C PRO A 6 -2.31 -46.99 -70.29
N SER A 7 -3.12 -48.03 -70.13
CA SER A 7 -4.58 -47.92 -70.14
C SER A 7 -5.10 -47.36 -68.81
N THR A 8 -6.09 -46.47 -68.92
CA THR A 8 -6.86 -45.85 -67.84
C THR A 8 -7.59 -46.85 -66.92
N LEU A 9 -7.69 -46.53 -65.62
CA LEU A 9 -8.81 -46.81 -64.69
C LEU A 9 -8.51 -46.01 -63.39
N LEU A 10 -9.13 -44.87 -63.09
CA LEU A 10 -10.52 -44.63 -62.65
C LEU A 10 -10.76 -45.03 -61.18
N THR A 11 -10.71 -44.05 -60.28
CA THR A 11 -11.49 -44.00 -59.02
C THR A 11 -11.43 -42.59 -58.39
N ASP A 12 -12.60 -42.13 -57.93
CA ASP A 12 -12.86 -41.14 -56.86
C ASP A 12 -12.27 -39.72 -56.94
N VAL A 13 -12.95 -38.88 -57.74
CA VAL A 13 -13.03 -37.44 -57.48
C VAL A 13 -14.00 -37.18 -56.31
N LEU A 14 -13.51 -37.25 -55.08
CA LEU A 14 -14.19 -36.58 -53.96
C LEU A 14 -13.94 -35.07 -54.06
N PRO A 15 -14.97 -34.21 -53.89
CA PRO A 15 -14.73 -32.78 -53.74
C PRO A 15 -13.90 -32.54 -52.47
N PRO A 16 -12.96 -31.57 -52.45
CA PRO A 16 -12.24 -31.23 -51.24
C PRO A 16 -13.26 -30.80 -50.18
N ALA A 17 -13.41 -31.61 -49.13
CA ALA A 17 -14.35 -31.34 -48.06
C ALA A 17 -14.12 -29.92 -47.53
N ALA A 18 -15.10 -29.04 -47.74
CA ALA A 18 -14.97 -27.62 -47.45
C ALA A 18 -14.51 -27.46 -46.00
N ALA A 19 -13.26 -27.03 -45.82
CA ALA A 19 -12.63 -26.95 -44.51
C ALA A 19 -13.44 -26.00 -43.65
N ALA A 20 -14.29 -26.56 -42.79
CA ALA A 20 -15.27 -25.82 -42.01
C ALA A 20 -14.54 -24.67 -41.30
N PRO A 21 -14.94 -23.41 -41.52
CA PRO A 21 -14.13 -22.25 -41.17
C PRO A 21 -13.81 -22.33 -39.69
N ALA A 22 -12.52 -22.55 -39.38
CA ALA A 22 -12.08 -22.89 -38.04
C ALA A 22 -12.49 -21.76 -37.10
N THR A 23 -13.58 -21.97 -36.36
CA THR A 23 -14.24 -20.92 -35.57
C THR A 23 -13.27 -20.48 -34.49
N ARG A 24 -12.55 -19.38 -34.74
CA ARG A 24 -11.55 -18.82 -33.84
C ARG A 24 -12.24 -18.41 -32.54
N THR A 25 -12.30 -19.33 -31.58
CA THR A 25 -13.01 -19.09 -30.33
C THR A 25 -12.33 -17.93 -29.60
N SER A 26 -13.03 -16.80 -29.48
CA SER A 26 -12.52 -15.58 -28.86
C SER A 26 -11.85 -15.87 -27.51
N GLU A 27 -10.52 -15.71 -27.41
CA GLU A 27 -9.78 -15.96 -26.17
C GLU A 27 -10.18 -14.93 -25.10
N THR A 28 -11.00 -15.32 -24.13
CA THR A 28 -11.37 -14.40 -23.04
C THR A 28 -10.15 -14.15 -22.13
N LEU A 29 -9.56 -12.96 -22.25
CA LEU A 29 -8.51 -12.51 -21.33
C LEU A 29 -9.07 -12.36 -19.91
N LEU A 30 -8.37 -12.93 -18.93
CA LEU A 30 -8.74 -12.89 -17.52
C LEU A 30 -7.63 -12.21 -16.73
N TYR A 31 -7.92 -11.17 -15.96
CA TYR A 31 -6.95 -10.54 -15.07
C TYR A 31 -7.00 -11.16 -13.68
N GLU A 32 -5.81 -11.27 -13.09
CA GLU A 32 -5.59 -11.73 -11.73
C GLU A 32 -4.66 -10.74 -11.01
N LEU A 33 -4.97 -10.41 -9.75
CA LEU A 33 -4.06 -9.65 -8.89
C LEU A 33 -2.93 -10.56 -8.42
N VAL A 34 -1.69 -10.11 -8.64
CA VAL A 34 -0.46 -10.78 -8.20
C VAL A 34 0.43 -9.74 -7.52
N ALA A 35 1.30 -10.15 -6.59
CA ALA A 35 2.35 -9.27 -6.09
C ALA A 35 3.19 -8.72 -7.27
N ALA A 36 3.60 -7.46 -7.18
CA ALA A 36 4.48 -6.86 -8.18
C ALA A 36 5.88 -7.48 -8.10
N GLU A 37 6.46 -7.42 -6.91
CA GLU A 37 7.80 -7.91 -6.57
C GLU A 37 7.78 -9.23 -5.78
N ILE A 38 8.96 -9.85 -5.64
CA ILE A 38 9.18 -10.99 -4.75
C ILE A 38 9.17 -10.47 -3.31
N LEU A 39 8.32 -11.03 -2.46
CA LEU A 39 8.20 -10.59 -1.07
C LEU A 39 9.43 -10.98 -0.25
N PRO A 40 9.90 -10.12 0.67
CA PRO A 40 11.11 -10.37 1.44
C PRO A 40 10.97 -11.56 2.40
N THR A 41 12.12 -12.13 2.77
CA THR A 41 12.24 -13.12 3.85
C THR A 41 12.59 -12.42 5.15
N ILE A 42 11.98 -12.83 6.26
CA ILE A 42 12.13 -12.21 7.58
C ILE A 42 12.62 -13.27 8.56
N ASP A 43 13.65 -12.99 9.36
CA ASP A 43 14.02 -13.87 10.46
C ASP A 43 13.13 -13.63 11.69
N LEU A 44 12.25 -14.59 11.97
CA LEU A 44 11.39 -14.56 13.15
C LEU A 44 12.08 -15.04 14.42
N SER A 45 13.40 -15.30 14.42
CA SER A 45 14.17 -15.49 15.65
C SER A 45 14.48 -14.14 16.31
N ARG A 46 14.86 -13.14 15.52
CA ARG A 46 15.32 -11.82 15.97
C ARG A 46 14.18 -11.01 16.59
N SER A 47 14.41 -10.51 17.80
CA SER A 47 13.55 -9.58 18.53
C SER A 47 14.37 -8.38 18.97
N VAL A 48 13.74 -7.22 19.19
CA VAL A 48 14.42 -5.99 19.63
C VAL A 48 15.36 -6.27 20.81
N ARG A 49 14.86 -6.92 21.85
CA ARG A 49 15.65 -7.34 23.02
C ARG A 49 16.81 -8.29 22.73
N SER A 50 16.73 -9.13 21.69
CA SER A 50 17.83 -10.06 21.36
C SER A 50 18.89 -9.43 20.45
N VAL A 51 18.64 -8.21 19.94
CA VAL A 51 19.62 -7.36 19.27
C VAL A 51 20.28 -6.43 20.30
N LEU A 52 19.49 -5.88 21.24
CA LEU A 52 19.98 -4.92 22.23
C LEU A 52 20.66 -5.54 23.48
N LEU A 53 20.24 -6.74 23.93
CA LEU A 53 20.75 -7.34 25.17
C LEU A 53 21.77 -8.45 24.90
N ARG A 54 22.85 -8.46 25.69
CA ARG A 54 23.82 -9.58 25.76
C ARG A 54 23.09 -10.90 26.12
N PRO A 55 23.58 -12.09 25.69
CA PRO A 55 22.89 -13.37 25.91
C PRO A 55 22.49 -13.68 27.36
N THR A 56 23.36 -13.34 28.32
CA THR A 56 23.10 -13.52 29.77
C THR A 56 21.97 -12.60 30.27
N ALA A 57 21.99 -11.32 29.88
CA ALA A 57 20.92 -10.36 30.17
C ALA A 57 19.60 -10.76 29.48
N LEU A 58 19.66 -11.25 28.24
CA LEU A 58 18.51 -11.79 27.51
C LEU A 58 17.90 -13.01 28.22
N ALA A 59 18.72 -13.90 28.78
CA ALA A 59 18.27 -15.05 29.57
C ALA A 59 17.58 -14.60 30.88
N ARG A 60 18.14 -13.63 31.62
CA ARG A 60 17.50 -13.04 32.80
C ARG A 60 16.17 -12.37 32.44
N TRP A 61 16.17 -11.52 31.41
CA TRP A 61 14.98 -10.84 30.89
C TRP A 61 13.91 -11.85 30.47
N ASN A 62 14.27 -12.96 29.81
CA ASN A 62 13.32 -14.03 29.47
C ASN A 62 12.62 -14.61 30.71
N ARG A 63 13.35 -14.93 31.79
CA ARG A 63 12.76 -15.46 33.04
C ARG A 63 11.81 -14.45 33.68
N VAL A 64 12.24 -13.20 33.83
CA VAL A 64 11.42 -12.10 34.37
C VAL A 64 10.14 -11.94 33.54
N MET A 65 10.27 -11.89 32.21
CA MET A 65 9.14 -11.75 31.30
C MET A 65 8.16 -12.93 31.38
N THR A 66 8.64 -14.17 31.55
CA THR A 66 7.74 -15.33 31.70
C THR A 66 6.98 -15.30 33.02
N ALA A 67 7.60 -14.85 34.12
CA ALA A 67 6.95 -14.73 35.42
C ALA A 67 5.96 -13.54 35.47
N THR A 68 6.33 -12.39 34.89
CA THR A 68 5.59 -11.13 35.04
C THR A 68 4.59 -10.84 33.91
N ARG A 69 4.53 -11.63 32.83
CA ARG A 69 3.69 -11.32 31.65
C ARG A 69 2.23 -10.99 31.96
N VAL A 70 1.58 -11.79 32.81
CA VAL A 70 0.16 -11.62 33.14
C VAL A 70 -0.08 -10.37 34.00
N PRO A 71 0.59 -10.18 35.16
CA PRO A 71 0.43 -8.96 35.95
C PRO A 71 0.84 -7.71 35.17
N MET A 72 1.92 -7.75 34.37
CA MET A 72 2.34 -6.61 33.55
C MET A 72 1.31 -6.23 32.48
N PHE A 73 0.62 -7.22 31.88
CA PHE A 73 -0.48 -6.93 30.97
C PHE A 73 -1.69 -6.34 31.71
N ALA A 74 -2.02 -6.84 32.90
CA ALA A 74 -3.10 -6.28 33.72
C ALA A 74 -2.79 -4.83 34.14
N CYS A 75 -1.61 -4.59 34.76
CA CYS A 75 -1.12 -3.27 35.15
C CYS A 75 -1.10 -2.30 33.97
N TYR A 76 -0.65 -2.73 32.78
CA TYR A 76 -0.68 -1.88 31.59
C TYR A 76 -2.10 -1.43 31.22
N ASN A 77 -3.09 -2.33 31.19
CA ASN A 77 -4.47 -1.95 30.85
C ASN A 77 -5.12 -1.11 31.95
N VAL A 78 -4.86 -1.40 33.24
CA VAL A 78 -5.31 -0.56 34.37
C VAL A 78 -4.70 0.83 34.29
N GLY A 79 -3.40 0.93 34.02
CA GLY A 79 -2.69 2.19 33.79
C GLY A 79 -3.28 2.97 32.62
N VAL A 80 -3.64 2.32 31.50
CA VAL A 80 -4.29 3.00 30.35
C VAL A 80 -5.66 3.58 30.75
N CYS A 81 -6.45 2.84 31.55
CA CYS A 81 -7.72 3.35 32.08
C CYS A 81 -7.53 4.50 33.07
N LEU A 82 -6.52 4.44 33.95
CA LEU A 82 -6.17 5.54 34.86
C LEU A 82 -5.66 6.78 34.11
N GLY A 83 -4.91 6.58 33.02
CA GLY A 83 -4.45 7.65 32.14
C GLY A 83 -5.61 8.31 31.40
N ALA A 84 -6.64 7.54 31.02
CA ALA A 84 -7.90 8.09 30.53
C ALA A 84 -8.60 8.93 31.61
N ALA A 85 -8.75 8.39 32.82
CA ALA A 85 -9.37 9.08 33.94
C ALA A 85 -8.67 10.41 34.27
N ALA A 86 -7.33 10.46 34.18
CA ALA A 86 -6.53 11.66 34.38
C ALA A 86 -6.89 12.85 33.45
N PHE A 87 -7.50 12.60 32.29
CA PHE A 87 -8.04 13.63 31.40
C PHE A 87 -9.54 13.91 31.59
N LEU A 88 -10.26 13.09 32.37
CA LEU A 88 -11.71 13.22 32.59
C LEU A 88 -12.06 13.87 33.93
N VAL A 89 -11.13 13.83 34.90
CA VAL A 89 -11.27 14.43 36.24
C VAL A 89 -10.61 15.82 36.33
N PRO A 90 -10.92 16.64 37.36
CA PRO A 90 -10.27 17.93 37.56
C PRO A 90 -8.75 17.83 37.65
N ALA A 91 -8.05 18.86 37.15
CA ALA A 91 -6.60 18.84 36.94
C ALA A 91 -5.78 18.38 38.18
N HIS A 92 -6.14 18.84 39.38
CA HIS A 92 -5.44 18.47 40.62
C HIS A 92 -5.49 16.96 40.93
N VAL A 93 -6.61 16.28 40.67
CA VAL A 93 -6.71 14.82 40.78
C VAL A 93 -6.01 14.15 39.60
N GLY A 94 -6.19 14.71 38.40
CA GLY A 94 -5.64 14.18 37.16
C GLY A 94 -4.12 14.09 37.16
N GLN A 95 -3.44 15.04 37.80
CA GLN A 95 -1.98 15.05 37.98
C GLN A 95 -1.48 13.82 38.75
N TRP A 96 -2.11 13.45 39.87
CA TRP A 96 -1.75 12.25 40.63
C TRP A 96 -2.10 10.95 39.89
N LEU A 97 -3.28 10.89 39.25
CA LEU A 97 -3.67 9.75 38.42
C LEU A 97 -2.72 9.56 37.23
N ALA A 98 -2.18 10.64 36.66
CA ALA A 98 -1.20 10.58 35.58
C ALA A 98 0.13 9.97 36.02
N LEU A 99 0.64 10.33 37.20
CA LEU A 99 1.86 9.72 37.74
C LEU A 99 1.66 8.22 38.05
N ALA A 100 0.52 7.85 38.63
CA ALA A 100 0.18 6.45 38.88
C ALA A 100 0.01 5.64 37.58
N SER A 101 -0.65 6.22 36.58
CA SER A 101 -0.81 5.63 35.24
C SER A 101 0.54 5.45 34.53
N LEU A 102 1.43 6.45 34.58
CA LEU A 102 2.79 6.38 34.05
C LEU A 102 3.56 5.19 34.65
N ALA A 103 3.56 5.06 35.98
CA ALA A 103 4.24 3.99 36.70
C ALA A 103 3.72 2.59 36.31
N LEU A 104 2.40 2.46 36.07
CA LEU A 104 1.78 1.19 35.66
C LEU A 104 1.96 0.86 34.17
N CYS A 105 1.93 1.87 33.30
CA CYS A 105 2.02 1.66 31.85
C CYS A 105 3.44 1.55 31.31
N LEU A 106 4.41 2.30 31.84
CA LEU A 106 5.76 2.34 31.31
C LEU A 106 6.43 0.96 31.29
N PRO A 107 6.40 0.14 32.37
CA PRO A 107 6.99 -1.18 32.37
C PRO A 107 6.34 -2.10 31.33
N GLY A 108 5.01 -2.11 31.23
CA GLY A 108 4.27 -2.89 30.23
C GLY A 108 4.57 -2.49 28.79
N SER A 109 4.79 -1.20 28.54
CA SER A 109 5.16 -0.66 27.23
C SER A 109 6.56 -1.07 26.80
N LEU A 110 7.55 -0.97 27.71
CA LEU A 110 8.92 -1.44 27.48
C LEU A 110 8.96 -2.95 27.21
N VAL A 111 8.21 -3.73 28.00
CA VAL A 111 7.98 -5.16 27.78
C VAL A 111 7.43 -5.43 26.37
N HIS A 112 6.42 -4.68 25.92
CA HIS A 112 5.81 -4.83 24.61
C HIS A 112 6.80 -4.55 23.46
N VAL A 113 7.53 -3.42 23.52
CA VAL A 113 8.53 -3.04 22.52
C VAL A 113 9.68 -4.06 22.48
N SER A 114 10.14 -4.54 23.64
CA SER A 114 11.21 -5.55 23.74
C SER A 114 10.90 -6.84 22.96
N LEU A 115 9.61 -7.19 22.87
CA LEU A 115 9.11 -8.41 22.21
C LEU A 115 8.88 -8.26 20.71
N MET A 116 9.00 -7.06 20.13
CA MET A 116 8.78 -6.86 18.70
C MET A 116 9.86 -7.56 17.85
N ARG A 117 9.47 -8.03 16.66
CA ARG A 117 10.36 -8.63 15.66
C ARG A 117 11.15 -7.57 14.93
N TYR A 118 12.47 -7.60 15.08
CA TYR A 118 13.38 -6.58 14.55
C TYR A 118 13.31 -6.47 13.02
N ASP A 119 13.44 -7.59 12.31
CA ASP A 119 13.35 -7.64 10.85
C ASP A 119 11.98 -7.15 10.31
N MET A 120 10.89 -7.37 11.05
CA MET A 120 9.56 -6.84 10.70
C MET A 120 9.45 -5.34 11.00
N LEU A 121 10.11 -4.84 12.05
CA LEU A 121 10.22 -3.41 12.29
C LEU A 121 10.97 -2.71 11.16
N LEU A 122 12.13 -3.25 10.75
CA LEU A 122 12.88 -2.72 9.60
C LEU A 122 12.04 -2.71 8.31
N LEU A 123 11.27 -3.78 8.08
CA LEU A 123 10.36 -3.81 6.93
C LEU A 123 9.25 -2.76 7.04
N LEU A 124 8.68 -2.53 8.23
CA LEU A 124 7.70 -1.48 8.45
C LEU A 124 8.31 -0.07 8.30
N THR A 125 9.50 0.17 8.85
CA THR A 125 10.19 1.48 8.75
C THR A 125 10.67 1.79 7.33
N SER A 126 10.83 0.79 6.47
CA SER A 126 11.03 1.02 5.03
C SER A 126 9.79 1.58 4.31
N THR A 127 8.61 1.56 4.94
CA THR A 127 7.37 2.04 4.31
C THR A 127 7.05 3.50 4.64
N TYR A 128 6.56 4.23 3.65
CA TYR A 128 6.02 5.59 3.84
C TYR A 128 4.88 5.61 4.88
N GLU A 129 4.07 4.54 4.96
CA GLU A 129 2.96 4.40 5.93
C GLU A 129 3.42 4.64 7.36
N PHE A 130 4.56 4.03 7.72
CA PHE A 130 5.13 4.09 9.05
C PHE A 130 5.55 5.52 9.39
N TRP A 131 6.40 6.12 8.57
CA TRP A 131 6.89 7.49 8.81
C TRP A 131 5.77 8.49 8.88
N TYR A 132 4.80 8.44 7.96
CA TYR A 132 3.64 9.32 7.98
C TYR A 132 2.86 9.24 9.30
N LEU A 133 2.49 8.02 9.73
CA LEU A 133 1.73 7.83 10.98
C LEU A 133 2.56 8.16 12.23
N SER A 134 3.87 7.89 12.20
CA SER A 134 4.79 8.19 13.30
C SER A 134 5.07 9.70 13.43
N SER A 135 5.20 10.44 12.32
CA SER A 135 5.29 11.90 12.32
C SER A 135 4.02 12.54 12.88
N ILE A 136 2.83 12.05 12.49
CA ILE A 136 1.55 12.51 13.08
C ILE A 136 1.51 12.25 14.59
N ASN A 137 1.92 11.05 15.01
CA ASN A 137 1.98 10.68 16.43
C ASN A 137 2.96 11.57 17.20
N ALA A 138 4.14 11.85 16.63
CA ALA A 138 5.15 12.73 17.22
C ALA A 138 4.69 14.18 17.30
N VAL A 139 4.07 14.74 16.25
CA VAL A 139 3.49 16.09 16.26
C VAL A 139 2.38 16.20 17.30
N ALA A 140 1.47 15.22 17.36
CA ALA A 140 0.42 15.18 18.37
C ALA A 140 0.99 15.16 19.80
N ALA A 141 2.03 14.37 20.05
CA ALA A 141 2.72 14.32 21.35
C ALA A 141 3.45 15.64 21.68
N ALA A 142 4.21 16.18 20.73
CA ALA A 142 4.96 17.43 20.89
C ALA A 142 4.05 18.63 21.19
N LEU A 143 2.85 18.67 20.60
CA LEU A 143 1.84 19.70 20.89
C LEU A 143 1.07 19.44 22.19
N LEU A 144 0.88 18.18 22.58
CA LEU A 144 0.12 17.81 23.78
C LEU A 144 0.85 18.17 25.08
N VAL A 145 2.19 18.14 25.11
CA VAL A 145 2.99 18.57 26.28
C VAL A 145 2.73 20.05 26.66
N PRO A 146 2.96 21.05 25.79
CA PRO A 146 2.72 22.47 26.10
C PRO A 146 1.24 22.84 26.16
N PHE A 147 0.34 21.98 25.70
CA PHE A 147 -1.12 22.15 25.86
C PHE A 147 -1.58 21.79 27.28
N LEU A 148 -1.03 20.74 27.89
CA LEU A 148 -1.41 20.28 29.24
C LEU A 148 -0.81 21.12 30.37
N GLN A 149 0.43 21.59 30.22
CA GLN A 149 1.16 22.47 31.17
C GLN A 149 1.23 22.01 32.64
N ASP A 150 0.94 20.75 32.93
CA ASP A 150 0.99 20.17 34.27
C ASP A 150 1.52 18.72 34.27
N ALA A 151 1.50 18.06 35.43
CA ALA A 151 2.02 16.70 35.57
C ALA A 151 1.34 15.64 34.67
N ARG A 152 0.16 15.92 34.07
CA ARG A 152 -0.44 15.04 33.04
C ARG A 152 0.41 14.97 31.78
N ALA A 153 1.25 15.97 31.51
CA ALA A 153 2.23 15.93 30.42
C ALA A 153 3.21 14.74 30.55
N ALA A 154 3.45 14.23 31.76
CA ALA A 154 4.28 13.04 31.99
C ALA A 154 3.70 11.74 31.38
N LEU A 155 2.40 11.71 31.04
CA LEU A 155 1.80 10.60 30.30
C LEU A 155 2.12 10.60 28.80
N VAL A 156 2.50 11.75 28.23
CA VAL A 156 2.62 11.89 26.78
C VAL A 156 3.62 10.90 26.15
N PRO A 157 4.80 10.61 26.74
CA PRO A 157 5.71 9.58 26.22
C PRO A 157 5.08 8.18 26.18
N VAL A 158 4.25 7.83 27.17
CA VAL A 158 3.54 6.53 27.22
C VAL A 158 2.43 6.47 26.18
N ILE A 159 1.66 7.54 26.02
CA ILE A 159 0.60 7.64 24.99
C ILE A 159 1.23 7.51 23.61
N TRP A 160 2.30 8.26 23.35
CA TRP A 160 3.08 8.20 22.12
C TRP A 160 3.60 6.78 21.86
N LEU A 161 4.19 6.11 22.86
CA LEU A 161 4.74 4.76 22.74
C LEU A 161 3.66 3.70 22.51
N GLY A 162 2.48 3.86 23.10
CA GLY A 162 1.30 3.02 22.88
C GLY A 162 0.76 3.15 21.45
N LEU A 163 0.57 4.38 20.96
CA LEU A 163 0.17 4.64 19.58
C LEU A 163 1.22 4.16 18.57
N GLN A 164 2.51 4.38 18.85
CA GLN A 164 3.63 3.90 18.05
C GLN A 164 3.65 2.36 17.99
N SER A 165 3.34 1.69 19.10
CA SER A 165 3.16 0.23 19.13
C SER A 165 1.98 -0.25 18.29
N HIS A 166 0.91 0.54 18.16
CA HIS A 166 -0.21 0.28 17.25
C HIS A 166 0.10 0.56 15.77
N ILE A 167 1.12 1.36 15.46
CA ILE A 167 1.66 1.51 14.10
C ILE A 167 2.56 0.28 13.78
N MET A 168 3.39 -0.14 14.73
CA MET A 168 4.32 -1.28 14.63
C MET A 168 3.65 -2.66 14.78
N ILE A 169 2.35 -2.75 14.51
CA ILE A 169 1.49 -3.82 15.03
C ILE A 169 1.80 -5.22 14.49
N ASP A 170 2.37 -5.31 13.28
CA ASP A 170 2.73 -6.58 12.64
C ASP A 170 4.05 -7.15 13.18
N ALA A 171 4.89 -6.32 13.84
CA ALA A 171 6.08 -6.80 14.53
C ALA A 171 5.76 -7.46 15.88
N SER A 172 4.54 -7.29 16.41
CA SER A 172 4.12 -7.87 17.68
C SER A 172 3.72 -9.35 17.54
N ILE A 173 4.36 -10.22 18.32
CA ILE A 173 4.11 -11.68 18.33
C ILE A 173 3.00 -12.06 19.33
N THR A 174 2.43 -11.07 20.02
CA THR A 174 1.47 -11.26 21.11
C THR A 174 0.21 -12.00 20.66
N SER A 175 -0.55 -12.53 21.61
CA SER A 175 -1.79 -13.23 21.28
C SER A 175 -2.74 -12.28 20.55
N LEU A 176 -3.32 -12.73 19.43
CA LEU A 176 -4.28 -11.93 18.66
C LEU A 176 -5.47 -11.47 19.52
N ARG A 177 -5.80 -12.21 20.60
CA ARG A 177 -6.84 -11.85 21.58
C ARG A 177 -6.39 -10.70 22.49
N GLU A 178 -5.22 -10.83 23.14
CA GLU A 178 -4.62 -9.80 24.00
C GLU A 178 -4.45 -8.48 23.23
N LEU A 179 -3.89 -8.57 22.02
CA LEU A 179 -3.58 -7.42 21.19
C LEU A 179 -4.86 -6.75 20.64
N LEU A 180 -5.91 -7.52 20.34
CA LEU A 180 -7.23 -6.97 19.97
C LEU A 180 -7.91 -6.27 21.15
N TYR A 181 -7.91 -6.89 22.34
CA TYR A 181 -8.48 -6.32 23.56
C TYR A 181 -7.80 -5.00 23.92
N SER A 182 -6.47 -4.98 24.00
CA SER A 182 -5.70 -3.76 24.28
C SER A 182 -5.95 -2.67 23.23
N THR A 183 -6.03 -3.01 21.93
CA THR A 183 -6.38 -2.01 20.89
C THR A 183 -7.79 -1.44 21.07
N LEU A 184 -8.76 -2.24 21.54
CA LEU A 184 -10.11 -1.75 21.82
C LEU A 184 -10.14 -0.82 23.05
N VAL A 185 -9.42 -1.16 24.12
CA VAL A 185 -9.29 -0.29 25.31
C VAL A 185 -8.65 1.06 24.93
N VAL A 186 -7.50 1.04 24.26
CA VAL A 186 -6.82 2.27 23.82
C VAL A 186 -7.69 3.08 22.84
N LEU A 187 -8.46 2.42 21.96
CA LEU A 187 -9.39 3.09 21.06
C LEU A 187 -10.52 3.80 21.81
N VAL A 188 -11.16 3.15 22.79
CA VAL A 188 -12.23 3.77 23.60
C VAL A 188 -11.68 4.95 24.40
N VAL A 189 -10.50 4.79 25.01
CA VAL A 189 -9.81 5.87 25.73
C VAL A 189 -9.47 7.05 24.80
N ALA A 190 -8.90 6.79 23.62
CA ALA A 190 -8.56 7.83 22.66
C ALA A 190 -9.80 8.59 22.17
N VAL A 191 -10.93 7.91 21.95
CA VAL A 191 -12.21 8.54 21.60
C VAL A 191 -12.76 9.38 22.75
N ALA A 192 -12.69 8.91 24.00
CA ALA A 192 -13.15 9.66 25.17
C ALA A 192 -12.33 10.94 25.40
N VAL A 193 -11.00 10.85 25.33
CA VAL A 193 -10.10 12.01 25.45
C VAL A 193 -10.30 12.98 24.28
N LEU A 194 -10.44 12.48 23.05
CA LEU A 194 -10.78 13.33 21.90
C LEU A 194 -12.11 14.06 22.10
N ALA A 195 -13.14 13.39 22.64
CA ALA A 195 -14.42 14.01 22.96
C ALA A 195 -14.31 15.09 24.06
N TYR A 196 -13.44 14.90 25.06
CA TYR A 196 -13.18 15.91 26.09
C TYR A 196 -12.43 17.13 25.54
N THR A 197 -11.36 16.90 24.76
CA THR A 197 -10.58 17.97 24.11
C THR A 197 -11.42 18.77 23.10
N THR A 198 -12.21 18.08 22.25
CA THR A 198 -13.11 18.75 21.28
C THR A 198 -14.24 19.53 21.95
N THR A 199 -14.69 19.12 23.14
CA THR A 199 -15.73 19.87 23.89
C THR A 199 -15.17 20.87 24.90
N GLY A 200 -13.84 21.06 24.94
CA GLY A 200 -13.18 22.02 25.83
C GLY A 200 -13.39 21.76 27.32
N ARG A 201 -13.68 20.51 27.70
CA ARG A 201 -13.92 20.10 29.10
C ARG A 201 -12.67 19.67 29.86
N LEU A 202 -11.50 19.81 29.24
CA LEU A 202 -10.24 19.38 29.82
C LEU A 202 -9.69 20.50 30.71
N ASP A 203 -9.89 20.39 32.02
CA ASP A 203 -9.46 21.40 32.99
C ASP A 203 -7.95 21.65 32.95
N GLY A 204 -7.53 22.88 33.25
CA GLY A 204 -6.12 23.25 33.47
C GLY A 204 -5.24 23.34 32.22
N VAL A 205 -5.80 23.21 31.02
CA VAL A 205 -5.05 23.34 29.75
C VAL A 205 -4.90 24.80 29.33
N ARG A 206 -3.89 25.08 28.50
CA ARG A 206 -3.77 26.36 27.79
C ARG A 206 -3.76 26.12 26.29
N ASP A 207 -4.63 26.85 25.58
CA ASP A 207 -4.61 26.86 24.11
C ASP A 207 -3.37 27.62 23.63
N LEU A 208 -2.34 26.89 23.22
CA LEU A 208 -1.21 27.45 22.52
C LEU A 208 -1.64 27.86 21.11
N GLU A 209 -1.57 29.16 20.81
CA GLU A 209 -1.72 29.67 19.45
C GLU A 209 -0.47 29.32 18.64
N LEU A 210 -0.61 28.45 17.64
CA LEU A 210 0.49 28.04 16.75
C LEU A 210 0.67 29.01 15.57
N LEU A 211 -0.44 29.63 15.16
CA LEU A 211 -0.51 30.48 13.99
C LEU A 211 -1.55 31.57 14.25
N ALA A 212 -1.16 32.84 14.18
CA ALA A 212 -2.05 33.98 14.28
C ALA A 212 -1.83 34.90 13.07
N PHE A 213 -2.79 34.97 12.16
CA PHE A 213 -2.72 35.81 10.96
C PHE A 213 -4.07 36.48 10.69
N ASN A 214 -4.07 37.81 10.55
CA ASN A 214 -5.23 38.60 10.14
C ASN A 214 -6.54 38.27 10.91
N GLY A 215 -6.43 38.09 12.23
CA GLY A 215 -7.55 37.75 13.12
C GLY A 215 -7.88 36.26 13.22
N TYR A 216 -7.36 35.42 12.32
CA TYR A 216 -7.46 33.97 12.40
C TYR A 216 -6.43 33.38 13.35
N ARG A 217 -6.84 32.35 14.10
CA ARG A 217 -6.02 31.66 15.10
C ARG A 217 -6.11 30.16 14.85
N LEU A 218 -4.97 29.51 14.61
CA LEU A 218 -4.84 28.05 14.62
C LEU A 218 -4.26 27.64 15.98
N THR A 219 -5.03 26.89 16.76
CA THR A 219 -4.58 26.45 18.08
C THR A 219 -3.92 25.08 18.01
N ALA A 220 -3.07 24.78 18.98
CA ALA A 220 -2.53 23.42 19.16
C ALA A 220 -3.66 22.39 19.36
N ARG A 221 -4.77 22.79 19.98
CA ARG A 221 -5.98 21.98 20.16
C ARG A 221 -6.52 21.48 18.81
N ASP A 222 -6.65 22.35 17.80
CA ASP A 222 -7.17 21.99 16.47
C ASP A 222 -6.30 20.91 15.79
N VAL A 223 -4.98 21.09 15.86
CA VAL A 223 -4.01 20.16 15.27
C VAL A 223 -4.01 18.82 16.03
N ILE A 224 -4.02 18.84 17.36
CA ILE A 224 -4.12 17.64 18.20
C ILE A 224 -5.40 16.85 17.85
N ILE A 225 -6.55 17.53 17.76
CA ILE A 225 -7.84 16.92 17.39
C ILE A 225 -7.75 16.22 16.04
N GLN A 226 -7.19 16.86 15.01
CA GLN A 226 -7.08 16.29 13.66
C GLN A 226 -6.08 15.12 13.60
N CYS A 227 -4.95 15.20 14.30
CA CYS A 227 -3.98 14.10 14.42
C CYS A 227 -4.61 12.89 15.13
N TRP A 228 -5.25 13.09 16.28
CA TRP A 228 -5.91 12.03 17.05
C TRP A 228 -7.07 11.40 16.29
N THR A 229 -7.91 12.20 15.62
CA THR A 229 -8.97 11.70 14.73
C THR A 229 -8.41 10.76 13.67
N THR A 230 -7.27 11.12 13.07
CA THR A 230 -6.59 10.29 12.07
C THR A 230 -6.08 8.97 12.67
N GLN A 231 -5.43 9.01 13.84
CA GLN A 231 -4.96 7.80 14.52
C GLN A 231 -6.12 6.87 14.92
N ILE A 232 -7.21 7.41 15.48
CA ILE A 232 -8.43 6.67 15.85
C ILE A 232 -9.03 5.95 14.64
N VAL A 233 -9.14 6.64 13.49
CA VAL A 233 -9.67 6.06 12.26
C VAL A 233 -8.75 4.95 11.69
N VAL A 234 -7.43 5.09 11.84
CA VAL A 234 -6.46 4.02 11.52
C VAL A 234 -6.53 2.84 12.52
N MET A 235 -6.77 3.09 13.81
CA MET A 235 -7.01 2.04 14.80
C MET A 235 -8.29 1.26 14.52
N ILE A 236 -9.40 1.93 14.17
CA ILE A 236 -10.66 1.30 13.75
C ILE A 236 -10.45 0.39 12.53
N ARG A 237 -9.72 0.87 11.51
CA ARG A 237 -9.27 0.07 10.35
C ARG A 237 -8.51 -1.19 10.80
N ASN A 238 -7.57 -1.04 11.72
CA ASN A 238 -6.74 -2.16 12.19
C ASN A 238 -7.58 -3.19 12.98
N VAL A 239 -8.50 -2.74 13.84
CA VAL A 239 -9.48 -3.59 14.54
C VAL A 239 -10.39 -4.33 13.56
N TYR A 240 -10.93 -3.63 12.55
CA TYR A 240 -11.79 -4.24 11.52
C TYR A 240 -11.04 -5.30 10.69
N ARG A 241 -9.81 -4.99 10.25
CA ARG A 241 -8.95 -5.93 9.51
C ARG A 241 -8.61 -7.16 10.35
N ARG A 242 -8.33 -6.99 11.65
CA ARG A 242 -8.12 -8.10 12.59
C ARG A 242 -9.34 -8.98 12.76
N ARG A 243 -10.53 -8.38 12.92
CA ARG A 243 -11.78 -9.13 13.03
C ARG A 243 -12.06 -9.93 11.76
N THR A 244 -11.74 -9.36 10.60
CA THR A 244 -11.85 -10.04 9.29
C THR A 244 -10.83 -11.17 9.16
N ALA A 245 -9.54 -10.91 9.37
CA ALA A 245 -8.49 -11.92 9.36
C ALA A 245 -8.75 -13.06 10.36
N ARG A 246 -9.35 -12.78 11.53
CA ARG A 246 -9.79 -13.80 12.49
C ARG A 246 -10.97 -14.63 11.98
N LYS A 247 -11.93 -14.05 11.24
CA LYS A 247 -13.00 -14.81 10.57
C LYS A 247 -12.43 -15.69 9.46
N ASP A 248 -11.49 -15.16 8.68
CA ASP A 248 -10.81 -15.92 7.62
C ASP A 248 -9.99 -17.07 8.22
N GLN A 249 -9.20 -16.80 9.27
CA GLN A 249 -8.52 -17.84 10.06
C GLN A 249 -9.50 -18.90 10.59
N ALA A 250 -10.63 -18.50 11.17
CA ALA A 250 -11.65 -19.44 11.67
C ALA A 250 -12.19 -20.33 10.53
N ALA A 251 -12.55 -19.73 9.39
CA ALA A 251 -13.07 -20.45 8.24
C ALA A 251 -12.05 -21.47 7.69
N VAL A 252 -10.77 -21.10 7.57
CA VAL A 252 -9.73 -22.01 7.07
C VAL A 252 -9.24 -22.99 8.16
N SER A 253 -9.36 -22.67 9.46
CA SER A 253 -8.94 -23.55 10.58
C SER A 253 -9.76 -24.82 10.76
N SER A 254 -10.88 -24.93 10.03
CA SER A 254 -11.53 -26.22 9.76
C SER A 254 -10.60 -27.24 9.06
N SER A 255 -9.53 -26.75 8.42
CA SER A 255 -8.39 -27.54 7.96
C SER A 255 -7.20 -27.34 8.91
N SER A 256 -6.69 -28.44 9.49
CA SER A 256 -5.63 -28.44 10.52
C SER A 256 -4.33 -27.72 10.13
N ALA A 257 -4.07 -27.57 8.82
CA ALA A 257 -2.90 -26.86 8.29
C ALA A 257 -2.95 -25.34 8.51
N ALA A 258 -4.11 -24.74 8.79
CA ALA A 258 -4.29 -23.29 8.74
C ALA A 258 -4.07 -22.54 10.05
N ALA A 259 -3.97 -23.24 11.19
CA ALA A 259 -3.80 -22.63 12.52
C ALA A 259 -2.49 -21.83 12.70
N SER A 260 -1.55 -21.97 11.77
CA SER A 260 -0.22 -21.33 11.78
C SER A 260 -0.12 -20.04 10.93
N VAL A 261 -1.14 -19.70 10.12
CA VAL A 261 -1.06 -18.53 9.21
C VAL A 261 -1.30 -17.22 9.96
N VAL A 262 -0.31 -16.34 9.96
CA VAL A 262 -0.37 -14.96 10.49
C VAL A 262 -0.60 -13.99 9.34
N TYR A 263 -1.40 -12.95 9.57
CA TYR A 263 -1.76 -11.92 8.60
C TYR A 263 -1.05 -10.61 8.96
N CYS A 264 -0.37 -10.00 7.99
CA CYS A 264 0.11 -8.63 8.08
C CYS A 264 -1.06 -7.68 7.85
N LEU A 265 -1.21 -6.68 8.72
CA LEU A 265 -2.33 -5.75 8.80
C LEU A 265 -1.90 -4.34 8.35
N ALA A 266 -0.68 -3.97 8.71
CA ALA A 266 -0.01 -2.71 8.41
C ALA A 266 0.88 -2.87 7.16
N TYR A 267 1.77 -3.87 7.13
CA TYR A 267 2.59 -4.15 5.96
C TYR A 267 1.74 -4.73 4.82
N ARG A 268 1.91 -4.17 3.63
CA ARG A 268 1.18 -4.52 2.42
C ARG A 268 2.08 -4.41 1.21
N CYS A 269 1.97 -5.36 0.29
CA CYS A 269 2.78 -5.34 -0.93
C CYS A 269 2.13 -4.52 -2.05
N ALA A 270 2.96 -4.03 -2.96
CA ALA A 270 2.51 -3.61 -4.28
C ALA A 270 1.92 -4.80 -5.04
N VAL A 271 0.86 -4.54 -5.81
CA VAL A 271 0.17 -5.54 -6.64
C VAL A 271 0.02 -5.03 -8.05
N ARG A 272 0.02 -5.97 -9.00
CA ARG A 272 -0.16 -5.73 -10.42
C ARG A 272 -1.21 -6.67 -10.99
N LEU A 273 -1.79 -6.29 -12.12
CA LEU A 273 -2.77 -7.10 -12.85
C LEU A 273 -2.06 -7.96 -13.89
N ARG A 274 -1.96 -9.27 -13.63
CA ARG A 274 -1.44 -10.23 -14.60
C ARG A 274 -2.57 -10.73 -15.50
N ALA A 275 -2.44 -10.52 -16.80
CA ALA A 275 -3.31 -11.18 -17.77
C ALA A 275 -3.00 -12.68 -17.82
N ARG A 276 -4.04 -13.52 -17.76
CA ARG A 276 -4.02 -14.95 -18.07
C ARG A 276 -4.98 -15.19 -19.22
N ARG A 277 -4.46 -15.71 -20.34
CA ARG A 277 -5.29 -16.27 -21.40
C ARG A 277 -5.93 -17.55 -20.88
N LYS A 278 -7.26 -17.61 -20.81
CA LYS A 278 -7.97 -18.85 -20.52
C LYS A 278 -7.99 -19.67 -21.81
N ARG A 279 -6.93 -20.44 -22.07
CA ARG A 279 -6.95 -21.45 -23.14
C ARG A 279 -8.14 -22.36 -22.87
N ARG A 280 -9.10 -22.39 -23.79
CA ARG A 280 -10.30 -23.23 -23.67
C ARG A 280 -9.83 -24.65 -23.96
N SER A 281 -9.55 -25.43 -22.92
CA SER A 281 -9.19 -26.84 -23.07
C SER A 281 -10.34 -27.54 -23.80
N THR A 282 -10.16 -27.83 -25.08
CA THR A 282 -11.09 -28.58 -25.91
C THR A 282 -10.94 -30.07 -25.60
N SER A 283 -11.35 -30.44 -24.38
CA SER A 283 -11.55 -31.82 -23.95
C SER A 283 -13.05 -32.09 -23.85
N SER A 284 -13.72 -32.07 -25.00
CA SER A 284 -14.92 -32.88 -25.21
C SER A 284 -14.55 -34.36 -25.04
N VAL A 285 -15.50 -35.20 -24.59
CA VAL A 285 -15.31 -36.63 -24.26
C VAL A 285 -14.56 -36.91 -22.94
N SER A 286 -15.16 -36.47 -21.82
CA SER A 286 -15.09 -37.13 -20.49
C SER A 286 -15.97 -36.43 -19.42
N SER A 287 -17.00 -35.69 -19.84
CA SER A 287 -17.80 -34.81 -18.97
C SER A 287 -19.08 -35.46 -18.44
N LEU A 288 -18.95 -36.50 -17.59
CA LEU A 288 -20.09 -37.01 -16.79
C LEU A 288 -19.79 -37.25 -15.30
N VAL A 289 -18.52 -37.23 -14.84
CA VAL A 289 -18.17 -37.60 -13.44
C VAL A 289 -17.71 -36.40 -12.57
N SER A 290 -17.40 -35.23 -13.15
CA SER A 290 -16.72 -34.14 -12.43
C SER A 290 -17.55 -32.86 -12.29
N SER A 291 -18.62 -32.89 -11.49
CA SER A 291 -19.37 -31.68 -11.10
C SER A 291 -19.86 -31.62 -9.64
N ALA A 292 -19.58 -32.63 -8.82
CA ALA A 292 -20.01 -32.66 -7.41
C ALA A 292 -18.98 -32.17 -6.37
N THR A 293 -17.69 -32.01 -6.74
CA THR A 293 -16.59 -31.77 -5.77
C THR A 293 -15.77 -30.49 -5.99
N ALA A 294 -16.25 -29.55 -6.81
CA ALA A 294 -15.59 -28.25 -7.05
C ALA A 294 -15.64 -27.27 -5.84
N ALA A 295 -16.20 -27.71 -4.70
CA ALA A 295 -16.18 -26.99 -3.42
C ALA A 295 -15.01 -27.41 -2.50
N ALA A 296 -13.95 -28.01 -3.04
CA ALA A 296 -12.73 -28.36 -2.31
C ALA A 296 -11.54 -27.45 -2.69
N ILE A 297 -11.12 -26.67 -1.70
CA ILE A 297 -9.76 -26.23 -1.37
C ILE A 297 -8.62 -26.75 -2.29
N PRO A 298 -7.83 -25.83 -2.90
CA PRO A 298 -6.39 -26.04 -3.11
C PRO A 298 -5.58 -25.29 -2.04
N LEU A 299 -5.42 -25.95 -0.88
CA LEU A 299 -4.25 -25.84 0.01
C LEU A 299 -3.47 -27.13 -0.25
N GLY A 300 -2.21 -27.01 -0.69
CA GLY A 300 -1.56 -28.07 -1.46
C GLY A 300 -1.98 -27.98 -2.94
N VAL A 301 -1.12 -28.28 -3.91
CA VAL A 301 0.13 -29.06 -3.85
C VAL A 301 1.37 -28.14 -3.93
N SER A 302 2.49 -28.57 -3.33
CA SER A 302 3.74 -27.80 -3.14
C SER A 302 3.66 -26.65 -2.12
N ILE A 303 3.50 -27.03 -0.84
CA ILE A 303 4.15 -26.27 0.23
C ILE A 303 5.64 -26.53 0.10
N GLN A 304 6.40 -25.57 -0.46
CA GLN A 304 7.69 -25.14 0.12
C GLN A 304 8.80 -26.22 0.26
N MET A 305 8.70 -27.38 -0.39
CA MET A 305 9.56 -28.54 -0.10
C MET A 305 11.05 -28.28 -0.38
N ALA A 306 11.36 -27.32 -1.26
CA ALA A 306 12.72 -26.90 -1.60
C ALA A 306 13.42 -26.00 -0.57
N ALA A 307 12.76 -25.57 0.51
CA ALA A 307 13.41 -24.75 1.55
C ALA A 307 14.43 -25.52 2.41
N ARG A 308 14.68 -26.82 2.15
CA ARG A 308 15.47 -27.70 3.02
C ARG A 308 16.49 -28.64 2.35
N LEU A 309 16.83 -28.44 1.07
CA LEU A 309 18.05 -29.07 0.52
C LEU A 309 19.35 -28.36 0.95
N HIS A 310 19.26 -27.27 1.72
CA HIS A 310 20.41 -26.56 2.31
C HIS A 310 20.62 -26.89 3.80
N MET A 311 20.37 -28.14 4.22
CA MET A 311 20.57 -28.57 5.61
C MET A 311 21.25 -29.95 5.73
N SER A 312 22.20 -30.25 4.83
CA SER A 312 23.05 -31.46 4.91
C SER A 312 24.48 -31.22 4.41
N GLN A 313 25.28 -30.55 5.25
CA GLN A 313 26.74 -30.59 5.42
C GLN A 313 27.11 -29.30 6.19
N GLN A 314 27.77 -29.33 7.35
CA GLN A 314 28.19 -30.41 8.26
C GLN A 314 28.02 -29.94 9.72
N PRO A 315 28.16 -30.80 10.74
CA PRO A 315 27.98 -30.40 12.12
C PRO A 315 29.21 -29.67 12.67
N ASN A 316 28.99 -28.58 13.41
CA ASN A 316 29.73 -28.24 14.63
C ASN A 316 29.02 -27.10 15.40
N ALA A 317 28.89 -27.29 16.72
CA ALA A 317 28.56 -26.31 17.77
C ALA A 317 27.32 -25.36 17.62
N GLU A 318 26.27 -25.72 18.38
CA GLU A 318 25.46 -24.85 19.27
C GLU A 318 24.67 -23.62 18.76
N THR A 319 24.84 -23.12 17.53
CA THR A 319 24.03 -21.98 17.06
C THR A 319 22.64 -22.42 16.58
N ALA A 320 21.59 -22.04 17.33
CA ALA A 320 20.20 -22.35 16.99
C ALA A 320 19.83 -21.81 15.59
N PRO A 321 19.24 -22.63 14.70
CA PRO A 321 19.11 -22.29 13.28
C PRO A 321 18.24 -21.04 13.05
N ALA A 322 18.81 -20.07 12.32
CA ALA A 322 18.16 -18.81 11.95
C ALA A 322 16.82 -19.07 11.24
N ARG A 323 15.73 -18.57 11.81
CA ARG A 323 14.37 -19.00 11.42
C ARG A 323 13.73 -18.01 10.45
N ARG A 324 14.29 -18.01 9.25
CA ARG A 324 13.81 -17.23 8.09
C ARG A 324 12.46 -17.76 7.63
N VAL A 325 11.48 -16.88 7.51
CA VAL A 325 10.15 -17.15 6.97
C VAL A 325 9.91 -16.25 5.77
N GLN A 326 9.45 -16.85 4.67
CA GLN A 326 9.08 -16.11 3.46
C GLN A 326 7.67 -15.54 3.59
N LEU A 327 7.52 -14.24 3.35
CA LEU A 327 6.22 -13.60 3.22
C LEU A 327 5.47 -14.11 1.98
N ARG A 328 4.15 -14.22 2.07
CA ARG A 328 3.27 -14.71 1.00
C ARG A 328 2.12 -13.76 0.75
N PHE A 329 1.92 -13.42 -0.52
CA PHE A 329 0.78 -12.65 -0.97
C PHE A 329 -0.51 -13.47 -0.81
N LEU A 330 -1.50 -12.91 -0.10
CA LEU A 330 -2.80 -13.55 0.04
C LEU A 330 -3.60 -13.38 -1.26
N ARG A 331 -3.56 -14.42 -2.10
CA ARG A 331 -4.20 -14.44 -3.42
C ARG A 331 -5.71 -14.19 -3.30
N VAL A 332 -6.14 -12.98 -3.64
CA VAL A 332 -7.55 -12.61 -3.73
C VAL A 332 -8.19 -13.44 -4.84
N ARG A 333 -9.19 -14.27 -4.52
CA ARG A 333 -9.84 -15.19 -5.50
C ARG A 333 -10.67 -14.48 -6.57
N THR A 334 -10.74 -13.15 -6.57
CA THR A 334 -11.45 -12.35 -7.59
C THR A 334 -10.72 -12.42 -8.92
N ARG A 335 -11.33 -13.13 -9.88
CA ARG A 335 -10.90 -13.23 -11.28
C ARG A 335 -11.71 -12.24 -12.12
N PHE A 336 -11.05 -11.29 -12.76
CA PHE A 336 -11.71 -10.23 -13.52
C PHE A 336 -11.76 -10.58 -15.01
N ARG A 337 -12.95 -10.60 -15.63
CA ARG A 337 -13.08 -10.77 -17.09
C ARG A 337 -12.77 -9.46 -17.79
N SER A 338 -11.88 -9.46 -18.78
CA SER A 338 -11.63 -8.30 -19.65
C SER A 338 -12.89 -7.82 -20.37
N SER A 339 -13.65 -8.77 -20.93
CA SER A 339 -14.71 -8.54 -21.91
C SER A 339 -16.08 -8.18 -21.33
N THR A 340 -16.14 -7.39 -20.25
CA THR A 340 -17.40 -6.74 -19.89
C THR A 340 -17.67 -5.68 -20.96
N ARG A 341 -18.45 -6.04 -22.01
CA ARG A 341 -18.79 -5.17 -23.15
C ARG A 341 -19.00 -3.73 -22.68
N GLN A 342 -18.18 -2.80 -23.17
CA GLN A 342 -18.30 -1.40 -22.78
C GLN A 342 -19.72 -0.92 -23.12
N PRO A 343 -20.44 -0.27 -22.19
CA PRO A 343 -21.83 0.09 -22.40
C PRO A 343 -22.03 1.07 -23.57
N LEU A 344 -20.98 1.82 -23.93
CA LEU A 344 -20.97 2.74 -25.08
C LEU A 344 -21.38 2.04 -26.40
N GLY A 345 -20.90 0.82 -26.64
CA GLY A 345 -21.23 0.05 -27.85
C GLY A 345 -22.70 -0.38 -27.95
N ARG A 346 -23.50 -0.18 -26.89
CA ARG A 346 -24.95 -0.43 -26.90
C ARG A 346 -25.79 0.78 -27.33
N TRP A 347 -25.18 1.98 -27.38
CA TRP A 347 -25.84 3.23 -27.76
C TRP A 347 -25.72 3.57 -29.25
N LEU A 348 -24.96 2.79 -30.01
CA LEU A 348 -24.83 2.89 -31.47
C LEU A 348 -25.53 1.69 -32.14
N PRO A 349 -26.87 1.71 -32.29
CA PRO A 349 -27.59 0.66 -33.00
C PRO A 349 -27.17 0.65 -34.48
N GLY A 350 -26.69 -0.51 -34.98
CA GLY A 350 -26.45 -0.73 -36.41
C GLY A 350 -25.10 -1.37 -36.81
N ARG A 351 -24.10 -1.48 -35.91
CA ARG A 351 -22.73 -1.92 -36.29
C ARG A 351 -22.29 -3.27 -35.70
N GLN A 352 -23.18 -4.26 -35.69
CA GLN A 352 -22.92 -5.55 -35.04
C GLN A 352 -22.05 -6.54 -35.86
N GLN A 353 -21.74 -6.22 -37.13
CA GLN A 353 -21.11 -7.14 -38.08
C GLN A 353 -19.63 -6.82 -38.39
N GLN A 354 -19.05 -5.81 -37.72
CA GLN A 354 -17.67 -5.35 -37.95
C GLN A 354 -16.73 -5.69 -36.76
N GLU A 355 -16.96 -6.83 -36.09
CA GLU A 355 -16.08 -7.38 -35.02
C GLU A 355 -14.72 -7.92 -35.54
N GLN A 356 -14.41 -7.77 -36.84
CA GLN A 356 -13.18 -8.27 -37.47
C GLN A 356 -12.26 -7.20 -38.08
N ALA A 357 -12.71 -5.94 -38.24
CA ALA A 357 -11.78 -4.85 -38.51
C ALA A 357 -11.08 -4.49 -37.20
N GLU A 358 -9.75 -4.46 -37.21
CA GLU A 358 -8.92 -4.34 -36.00
C GLU A 358 -9.26 -3.07 -35.21
N ASP A 359 -10.05 -3.24 -34.14
CA ASP A 359 -9.81 -3.02 -32.69
C ASP A 359 -8.69 -2.04 -32.22
N GLU A 360 -8.10 -1.28 -33.13
CA GLU A 360 -7.24 -0.13 -32.93
C GLU A 360 -8.13 1.05 -32.53
N PHE A 361 -8.13 1.36 -31.24
CA PHE A 361 -8.80 2.53 -30.69
C PHE A 361 -8.29 3.79 -31.42
N PRO A 362 -9.10 4.54 -32.20
CA PRO A 362 -8.59 5.51 -33.18
C PRO A 362 -7.61 6.51 -32.58
N GLU A 363 -6.48 6.76 -33.26
CA GLU A 363 -5.43 7.64 -32.74
C GLU A 363 -5.96 9.06 -32.46
N ALA A 364 -6.86 9.56 -33.31
CA ALA A 364 -7.59 10.81 -33.11
C ALA A 364 -8.31 10.87 -31.74
N TRP A 365 -8.89 9.77 -31.25
CA TRP A 365 -9.53 9.75 -29.94
C TRP A 365 -8.49 9.76 -28.80
N ARG A 366 -7.38 9.05 -28.96
CA ARG A 366 -6.26 9.08 -27.98
C ARG A 366 -5.72 10.50 -27.85
N PHE A 367 -5.44 11.14 -28.99
CA PHE A 367 -4.99 12.53 -29.05
C PHE A 367 -6.01 13.48 -28.41
N SER A 368 -7.30 13.37 -28.77
CA SER A 368 -8.37 14.18 -28.19
C SER A 368 -8.44 14.07 -26.66
N LEU A 369 -8.25 12.88 -26.08
CA LEU A 369 -8.23 12.71 -24.62
C LEU A 369 -6.99 13.29 -23.94
N MET A 370 -5.82 13.22 -24.58
CA MET A 370 -4.60 13.84 -24.06
C MET A 370 -4.74 15.37 -24.09
N VAL A 371 -5.15 15.94 -25.21
CA VAL A 371 -5.43 17.39 -25.32
C VAL A 371 -6.50 17.82 -24.31
N LEU A 372 -7.60 17.08 -24.16
CA LEU A 372 -8.64 17.38 -23.16
C LEU A 372 -8.11 17.31 -21.72
N MET A 373 -7.18 16.38 -21.44
CA MET A 373 -6.51 16.29 -20.15
C MET A 373 -5.61 17.50 -19.91
N ASP A 374 -4.72 17.81 -20.84
CA ASP A 374 -3.72 18.86 -20.71
C ASP A 374 -4.38 20.25 -20.64
N VAL A 375 -5.39 20.51 -21.50
CA VAL A 375 -6.21 21.73 -21.46
C VAL A 375 -7.00 21.82 -20.15
N GLY A 376 -7.61 20.74 -19.68
CA GLY A 376 -8.35 20.73 -18.40
C GLY A 376 -7.46 21.00 -17.20
N VAL A 377 -6.25 20.43 -17.18
CA VAL A 377 -5.23 20.69 -16.14
C VAL A 377 -4.76 22.14 -16.20
N LEU A 378 -4.41 22.66 -17.38
CA LEU A 378 -3.98 24.04 -17.57
C LEU A 378 -5.06 25.05 -17.12
N LEU A 379 -6.31 24.85 -17.56
CA LEU A 379 -7.46 25.66 -17.15
C LEU A 379 -7.69 25.56 -15.63
N THR A 380 -7.46 24.40 -15.01
CA THR A 380 -7.54 24.25 -13.55
C THR A 380 -6.50 25.15 -12.85
N VAL A 381 -5.24 25.13 -13.29
CA VAL A 381 -4.19 26.01 -12.72
C VAL A 381 -4.55 27.49 -12.92
N LEU A 382 -4.92 27.88 -14.14
CA LEU A 382 -5.33 29.26 -14.44
C LEU A 382 -6.54 29.70 -13.62
N SER A 383 -7.50 28.81 -13.35
CA SER A 383 -8.72 29.12 -12.59
C SER A 383 -8.50 29.48 -11.12
N PHE A 384 -7.36 29.10 -10.53
CA PHE A 384 -6.94 29.49 -9.18
C PHE A 384 -6.26 30.86 -9.11
N LEU A 385 -5.89 31.46 -10.25
CA LEU A 385 -5.32 32.81 -10.24
C LEU A 385 -6.39 33.83 -9.78
N PRO A 386 -6.00 34.88 -9.02
CA PRO A 386 -6.95 35.87 -8.52
C PRO A 386 -7.65 36.62 -9.67
N LEU A 387 -6.93 36.85 -10.77
CA LEU A 387 -7.41 37.50 -12.00
C LEU A 387 -8.31 36.61 -12.88
N ALA A 388 -8.55 35.35 -12.51
CA ALA A 388 -9.32 34.43 -13.34
C ALA A 388 -10.81 34.81 -13.39
N VAL A 389 -11.30 35.16 -14.59
CA VAL A 389 -12.72 35.46 -14.82
C VAL A 389 -13.62 34.22 -14.62
N PRO A 390 -14.89 34.38 -14.21
CA PRO A 390 -15.81 33.25 -13.96
C PRO A 390 -15.92 32.26 -15.12
N ALA A 391 -15.85 32.73 -16.37
CA ALA A 391 -15.87 31.90 -17.57
C ALA A 391 -14.72 30.87 -17.62
N VAL A 392 -13.50 31.27 -17.24
CA VAL A 392 -12.33 30.36 -17.18
C VAL A 392 -12.52 29.31 -16.08
N ARG A 393 -13.09 29.70 -14.94
CA ARG A 393 -13.40 28.79 -13.83
C ARG A 393 -14.47 27.76 -14.21
N ALA A 394 -15.54 28.19 -14.87
CA ALA A 394 -16.59 27.32 -15.38
C ALA A 394 -16.08 26.38 -16.49
N ALA A 395 -15.28 26.90 -17.44
CA ALA A 395 -14.66 26.11 -18.50
C ALA A 395 -13.70 25.04 -17.95
N SER A 396 -12.86 25.40 -16.97
CA SER A 396 -12.01 24.45 -16.23
C SER A 396 -12.82 23.28 -15.67
N PHE A 397 -13.90 23.57 -14.92
CA PHE A 397 -14.77 22.53 -14.38
C PHE A 397 -15.45 21.69 -15.46
N GLY A 398 -15.98 22.31 -16.51
CA GLY A 398 -16.65 21.63 -17.61
C GLY A 398 -15.73 20.67 -18.38
N VAL A 399 -14.54 21.14 -18.78
CA VAL A 399 -13.53 20.34 -19.49
C VAL A 399 -13.08 19.15 -18.63
N THR A 400 -12.75 19.39 -17.36
CA THR A 400 -12.37 18.33 -16.42
C THR A 400 -13.51 17.33 -16.18
N LEU A 401 -14.77 17.80 -16.07
CA LEU A 401 -15.93 16.93 -15.91
C LEU A 401 -16.14 16.01 -17.11
N VAL A 402 -16.02 16.52 -18.35
CA VAL A 402 -16.11 15.70 -19.58
C VAL A 402 -14.99 14.65 -19.61
N PHE A 403 -13.74 15.04 -19.32
CA PHE A 403 -12.61 14.12 -19.24
C PHE A 403 -12.80 13.02 -18.18
N CYS A 404 -13.22 13.41 -16.97
CA CYS A 404 -13.45 12.47 -15.87
C CYS A 404 -14.66 11.55 -16.15
N ALA A 405 -15.74 12.06 -16.73
CA ALA A 405 -16.90 11.25 -17.13
C ALA A 405 -16.52 10.21 -18.19
N PHE A 406 -15.75 10.60 -19.20
CA PHE A 406 -15.24 9.68 -20.22
C PHE A 406 -14.31 8.62 -19.62
N SER A 407 -13.38 9.03 -18.75
CA SER A 407 -12.53 8.11 -17.99
C SER A 407 -13.35 7.12 -17.15
N CYS A 408 -14.38 7.59 -16.45
CA CYS A 408 -15.28 6.77 -15.64
C CYS A 408 -16.05 5.73 -16.47
N ALA A 409 -16.49 6.08 -17.68
CA ALA A 409 -17.12 5.13 -18.60
C ALA A 409 -16.18 3.96 -18.99
N MET A 410 -14.87 4.16 -18.88
CA MET A 410 -13.85 3.15 -19.16
C MET A 410 -13.41 2.30 -17.96
N TYR A 411 -13.84 2.63 -16.74
CA TYR A 411 -13.43 1.92 -15.54
C TYR A 411 -14.02 0.50 -15.46
N GLN A 412 -13.17 -0.46 -15.10
CA GLN A 412 -13.61 -1.84 -14.90
C GLN A 412 -14.43 -1.94 -13.62
N ARG A 413 -15.77 -2.07 -13.75
CA ARG A 413 -16.74 -2.05 -12.64
C ARG A 413 -16.43 -2.98 -11.45
N GLN A 414 -15.73 -4.09 -11.66
CA GLN A 414 -15.31 -4.99 -10.58
C GLN A 414 -14.09 -4.45 -9.82
N LEU A 415 -13.14 -3.83 -10.52
CA LEU A 415 -11.91 -3.28 -9.96
C LEU A 415 -12.19 -1.94 -9.27
N LEU A 416 -13.04 -1.10 -9.86
CA LEU A 416 -13.59 0.08 -9.20
C LEU A 416 -14.31 -0.29 -7.89
N ARG A 417 -15.19 -1.31 -7.89
CA ARG A 417 -15.83 -1.78 -6.64
C ARG A 417 -14.85 -2.33 -5.60
N LEU A 418 -13.72 -2.90 -6.02
CA LEU A 418 -12.67 -3.34 -5.09
C LEU A 418 -11.92 -2.14 -4.49
N LEU A 419 -11.64 -1.13 -5.32
CA LEU A 419 -11.00 0.12 -4.93
C LEU A 419 -11.89 0.96 -4.00
N LEU A 420 -13.17 1.18 -4.33
CA LEU A 420 -14.13 1.89 -3.48
C LEU A 420 -14.34 1.19 -2.11
N LYS A 421 -14.17 -0.14 -2.05
CA LYS A 421 -14.18 -0.92 -0.81
C LYS A 421 -12.84 -0.94 -0.08
N SER A 422 -11.77 -0.41 -0.69
CA SER A 422 -10.48 -0.29 -0.02
C SER A 422 -10.53 0.88 0.95
N PHE A 423 -10.16 0.63 2.21
CA PHE A 423 -10.12 1.67 3.23
C PHE A 423 -9.22 2.83 2.82
N ASP A 424 -8.09 2.54 2.19
CA ASP A 424 -7.10 3.56 1.80
C ASP A 424 -7.71 4.57 0.81
N PHE A 425 -8.49 4.11 -0.17
CA PHE A 425 -9.28 4.98 -1.05
C PHE A 425 -10.37 5.73 -0.27
N ALA A 426 -11.21 5.01 0.49
CA ALA A 426 -12.38 5.60 1.14
C ALA A 426 -12.00 6.68 2.17
N PHE A 427 -10.95 6.44 2.96
CA PHE A 427 -10.42 7.42 3.92
C PHE A 427 -9.91 8.68 3.21
N LEU A 428 -9.11 8.52 2.15
CA LEU A 428 -8.59 9.64 1.37
C LEU A 428 -9.71 10.44 0.69
N SER A 429 -10.61 9.76 -0.01
CA SER A 429 -11.73 10.39 -0.70
C SER A 429 -12.62 11.20 0.26
N VAL A 430 -12.89 10.69 1.47
CA VAL A 430 -13.64 11.43 2.50
C VAL A 430 -12.86 12.65 3.03
N GLN A 431 -11.57 12.51 3.36
CA GLN A 431 -10.75 13.63 3.86
C GLN A 431 -10.63 14.73 2.80
N LEU A 432 -10.31 14.36 1.56
CA LEU A 432 -10.19 15.28 0.43
C LEU A 432 -11.52 15.95 0.12
N THR A 433 -12.63 15.20 0.04
CA THR A 433 -13.96 15.78 -0.20
C THR A 433 -14.35 16.77 0.91
N ALA A 434 -14.10 16.46 2.18
CA ALA A 434 -14.39 17.37 3.28
C ALA A 434 -13.57 18.69 3.20
N ILE A 435 -12.33 18.63 2.69
CA ILE A 435 -11.48 19.81 2.48
C ILE A 435 -12.00 20.66 1.30
N HIS A 436 -12.35 20.04 0.18
CA HIS A 436 -12.90 20.74 -0.98
C HIS A 436 -14.29 21.34 -0.68
N VAL A 437 -15.14 20.65 0.10
CA VAL A 437 -16.41 21.22 0.60
C VAL A 437 -16.16 22.39 1.57
N GLY A 438 -15.18 22.27 2.47
CA GLY A 438 -14.79 23.38 3.35
C GLY A 438 -14.27 24.60 2.59
N LEU A 439 -13.51 24.40 1.51
CA LEU A 439 -13.08 25.46 0.61
C LEU A 439 -14.24 26.12 -0.13
N CYS A 440 -15.22 25.34 -0.61
CA CYS A 440 -16.42 25.89 -1.22
C CYS A 440 -17.27 26.72 -0.25
N ASP A 441 -17.43 26.28 1.01
CA ASP A 441 -18.15 27.07 2.03
C ASP A 441 -17.38 28.36 2.39
N LEU A 442 -16.04 28.29 2.47
CA LEU A 442 -15.17 29.46 2.70
C LEU A 442 -15.28 30.51 1.57
N TYR A 443 -15.35 30.05 0.31
CA TYR A 443 -15.64 30.88 -0.87
C TYR A 443 -17.12 31.18 -1.08
N ARG A 444 -18.01 30.84 -0.13
CA ARG A 444 -19.46 31.10 -0.20
C ARG A 444 -20.17 30.49 -1.43
N TRP A 445 -19.59 29.45 -2.03
CA TRP A 445 -20.06 28.83 -3.28
C TRP A 445 -20.07 29.77 -4.52
N ASP A 446 -19.21 30.80 -4.51
CA ASP A 446 -18.89 31.68 -5.65
C ASP A 446 -18.25 30.89 -6.82
N SER A 447 -18.07 31.53 -7.98
CA SER A 447 -17.32 31.07 -9.15
C SER A 447 -15.97 30.39 -8.83
N ARG A 448 -15.30 30.79 -7.75
CA ARG A 448 -14.08 30.15 -7.20
C ARG A 448 -14.28 28.65 -6.89
N SER A 449 -15.49 28.24 -6.51
CA SER A 449 -15.84 26.84 -6.26
C SER A 449 -15.79 25.94 -7.49
N PHE A 450 -15.88 26.47 -8.73
CA PHE A 450 -15.65 25.66 -9.93
C PHE A 450 -14.18 25.20 -10.05
N ALA A 451 -13.21 26.06 -9.70
CA ALA A 451 -11.80 25.70 -9.64
C ALA A 451 -11.54 24.60 -8.60
N VAL A 452 -12.15 24.74 -7.41
CA VAL A 452 -12.11 23.73 -6.35
C VAL A 452 -12.77 22.41 -6.81
N GLY A 453 -13.90 22.49 -7.53
CA GLY A 453 -14.57 21.33 -8.12
C GLY A 453 -13.72 20.61 -9.16
N ALA A 454 -12.99 21.34 -10.00
CA ALA A 454 -12.06 20.78 -10.99
C ALA A 454 -10.89 20.06 -10.30
N ALA A 455 -10.26 20.69 -9.29
CA ALA A 455 -9.24 20.05 -8.47
C ALA A 455 -9.75 18.78 -7.76
N TRP A 456 -10.96 18.82 -7.20
CA TRP A 456 -11.60 17.66 -6.58
C TRP A 456 -11.78 16.49 -7.55
N LEU A 457 -12.22 16.77 -8.78
CA LEU A 457 -12.34 15.78 -9.87
C LEU A 457 -10.98 15.19 -10.25
N TRP A 458 -9.96 16.02 -10.45
CA TRP A 458 -8.60 15.59 -10.77
C TRP A 458 -8.04 14.62 -9.73
N VAL A 459 -8.15 14.96 -8.44
CA VAL A 459 -7.68 14.09 -7.35
C VAL A 459 -8.45 12.77 -7.33
N HIS A 460 -9.78 12.80 -7.48
CA HIS A 460 -10.57 11.56 -7.51
C HIS A 460 -10.27 10.70 -8.73
N TRP A 461 -9.95 11.29 -9.87
CA TRP A 461 -9.49 10.58 -11.06
C TRP A 461 -8.11 9.93 -10.85
N VAL A 462 -7.15 10.63 -10.23
CA VAL A 462 -5.85 10.03 -9.83
C VAL A 462 -6.07 8.84 -8.89
N LEU A 463 -6.91 8.99 -7.87
CA LEU A 463 -7.25 7.92 -6.94
C LEU A 463 -7.97 6.74 -7.60
N THR A 464 -8.71 6.96 -8.69
CA THR A 464 -9.47 5.93 -9.43
C THR A 464 -8.76 5.34 -10.66
N CYS A 465 -7.59 5.85 -11.05
CA CYS A 465 -6.78 5.35 -12.18
C CYS A 465 -6.40 3.85 -12.06
N ASP A 466 -6.39 3.30 -10.84
CA ASP A 466 -6.24 1.85 -10.61
C ASP A 466 -7.36 0.99 -11.21
N SER A 467 -8.54 1.56 -11.47
CA SER A 467 -9.68 0.84 -12.04
C SER A 467 -9.62 0.71 -13.57
N VAL A 468 -8.67 1.38 -14.23
CA VAL A 468 -8.36 1.26 -15.66
C VAL A 468 -7.52 -0.01 -15.90
N THR A 469 -7.93 -0.86 -16.86
CA THR A 469 -7.23 -2.14 -17.11
C THR A 469 -5.88 -1.93 -17.81
N PRO A 470 -4.89 -2.85 -17.67
CA PRO A 470 -3.57 -2.68 -18.31
C PRO A 470 -3.63 -2.60 -19.83
N VAL A 471 -4.52 -3.35 -20.48
CA VAL A 471 -4.72 -3.28 -21.94
C VAL A 471 -5.25 -1.91 -22.36
N LEU A 472 -6.14 -1.32 -21.56
CA LEU A 472 -6.61 0.03 -21.84
C LEU A 472 -5.52 1.09 -21.60
N LYS A 473 -4.73 0.98 -20.52
CA LYS A 473 -3.55 1.85 -20.30
C LYS A 473 -2.57 1.75 -21.47
N GLN A 474 -2.31 0.54 -21.97
CA GLN A 474 -1.46 0.31 -23.14
C GLN A 474 -2.06 0.91 -24.43
N ARG A 475 -3.37 0.73 -24.68
CA ARG A 475 -4.08 1.36 -25.83
C ARG A 475 -4.02 2.89 -25.77
N TRP A 476 -4.12 3.48 -24.57
CA TRP A 476 -3.97 4.93 -24.36
C TRP A 476 -2.51 5.43 -24.33
N ARG A 477 -1.51 4.53 -24.43
CA ARG A 477 -0.08 4.83 -24.15
C ARG A 477 0.14 5.55 -22.81
N PHE A 478 -0.74 5.30 -21.84
CA PHE A 478 -0.80 6.02 -20.56
C PHE A 478 0.40 5.70 -19.68
N ARG A 479 1.26 6.69 -19.44
CA ARG A 479 2.40 6.62 -18.51
C ARG A 479 1.96 7.10 -17.14
N PHE A 480 2.20 6.32 -16.07
CA PHE A 480 1.82 6.74 -14.71
C PHE A 480 2.52 8.02 -14.27
N ARG A 481 3.72 8.30 -14.80
CA ARG A 481 4.45 9.56 -14.55
C ARG A 481 3.64 10.82 -14.90
N ALA A 482 2.68 10.77 -15.82
CA ALA A 482 1.79 11.90 -16.11
C ALA A 482 0.89 12.26 -14.90
N LEU A 483 0.54 11.28 -14.05
CA LEU A 483 -0.19 11.53 -12.80
C LEU A 483 0.63 12.37 -11.81
N ALA A 484 1.96 12.34 -11.88
CA ALA A 484 2.81 13.10 -10.97
C ALA A 484 2.56 14.60 -11.10
N TRP A 485 2.42 15.11 -12.33
CA TRP A 485 2.11 16.51 -12.59
C TRP A 485 0.79 16.93 -11.95
N ILE A 486 -0.28 16.14 -12.11
CA ILE A 486 -1.58 16.44 -11.51
C ILE A 486 -1.48 16.45 -9.97
N VAL A 487 -0.72 15.54 -9.37
CA VAL A 487 -0.49 15.53 -7.91
C VAL A 487 0.36 16.71 -7.45
N VAL A 488 1.39 17.10 -8.21
CA VAL A 488 2.21 18.30 -7.95
C VAL A 488 1.37 19.57 -8.03
N LEU A 489 0.48 19.70 -9.01
CA LEU A 489 -0.44 20.83 -9.14
C LEU A 489 -1.48 20.89 -8.02
N VAL A 490 -1.93 19.73 -7.52
CA VAL A 490 -2.77 19.66 -6.31
C VAL A 490 -1.99 20.07 -5.06
N VAL A 491 -0.72 19.69 -4.93
CA VAL A 491 0.16 20.16 -3.85
C VAL A 491 0.37 21.68 -3.94
N LEU A 492 0.66 22.20 -5.12
CA LEU A 492 0.79 23.64 -5.37
C LEU A 492 -0.52 24.38 -5.07
N GLY A 493 -1.67 23.82 -5.46
CA GLY A 493 -2.99 24.35 -5.12
C GLY A 493 -3.23 24.44 -3.62
N HIS A 494 -2.85 23.42 -2.83
CA HIS A 494 -2.89 23.51 -1.37
C HIS A 494 -1.98 24.63 -0.83
N VAL A 495 -0.77 24.82 -1.38
CA VAL A 495 0.13 25.92 -0.97
C VAL A 495 -0.48 27.28 -1.32
N LEU A 496 -0.99 27.45 -2.54
CA LEU A 496 -1.67 28.68 -2.98
C LEU A 496 -2.88 29.01 -2.11
N ILE A 497 -3.65 28.00 -1.68
CA ILE A 497 -4.75 28.16 -0.72
C ILE A 497 -4.25 28.65 0.64
N VAL A 498 -3.16 28.09 1.18
CA VAL A 498 -2.56 28.59 2.44
C VAL A 498 -2.10 30.04 2.28
N CYS A 499 -1.41 30.36 1.18
CA CYS A 499 -0.99 31.72 0.87
C CYS A 499 -2.18 32.67 0.72
N GLN A 500 -3.26 32.27 0.04
CA GLN A 500 -4.46 33.08 -0.12
C GLN A 500 -5.15 33.36 1.21
N VAL A 501 -5.29 32.34 2.08
CA VAL A 501 -5.82 32.51 3.44
C VAL A 501 -4.95 33.47 4.26
N ALA A 502 -3.63 33.40 4.12
CA ALA A 502 -2.71 34.30 4.81
C ALA A 502 -2.77 35.75 4.27
N LEU A 503 -2.91 35.93 2.96
CA LEU A 503 -2.80 37.24 2.29
C LEU A 503 -4.13 38.03 2.22
N VAL A 504 -5.25 37.36 1.97
CA VAL A 504 -6.54 38.03 1.68
C VAL A 504 -7.25 38.57 2.93
N GLY A 505 -6.93 38.01 4.11
CA GLY A 505 -7.50 38.46 5.37
C GLY A 505 -9.00 38.14 5.56
N PRO A 506 -9.60 38.63 6.66
CA PRO A 506 -10.88 38.12 7.16
C PRO A 506 -12.11 38.65 6.42
N ASN A 507 -11.95 39.69 5.59
CA ASN A 507 -13.09 40.40 5.00
C ASN A 507 -13.70 39.65 3.80
N GLU A 508 -12.91 38.93 3.01
CA GLU A 508 -13.44 38.09 1.93
C GLU A 508 -13.87 36.69 2.44
N LEU A 509 -12.99 36.03 3.18
CA LEU A 509 -13.09 34.61 3.51
C LEU A 509 -14.01 34.39 4.72
N ARG A 510 -15.15 33.71 4.50
CA ARG A 510 -16.19 33.54 5.51
C ARG A 510 -15.84 32.41 6.49
N ASP A 511 -15.19 32.73 7.59
CA ASP A 511 -14.98 31.76 8.68
C ASP A 511 -16.31 31.48 9.41
N ARG A 512 -16.98 30.41 8.99
CA ARG A 512 -18.28 29.99 9.51
C ARG A 512 -18.12 29.05 10.71
N THR A 513 -18.98 29.19 11.71
CA THR A 513 -19.17 28.19 12.76
C THR A 513 -19.95 26.99 12.18
N LEU A 514 -19.30 25.82 12.10
CA LEU A 514 -19.93 24.57 11.67
C LEU A 514 -20.79 23.97 12.78
N VAL A 515 -20.24 23.92 13.99
CA VAL A 515 -20.90 23.35 15.17
C VAL A 515 -20.46 24.14 16.40
N SER A 516 -21.42 24.70 17.14
CA SER A 516 -21.19 25.35 18.43
C SER A 516 -21.63 24.41 19.56
N PHE A 517 -20.70 23.98 20.40
CA PHE A 517 -21.00 23.22 21.62
C PHE A 517 -21.04 24.17 22.82
N LYS A 518 -22.24 24.35 23.41
CA LYS A 518 -22.37 24.93 24.76
C LYS A 518 -21.94 23.88 25.78
N GLY A 519 -20.82 24.13 26.47
CA GLY A 519 -20.33 23.29 27.55
C GLY A 519 -21.22 23.37 28.80
N ARG A 520 -20.88 22.58 29.83
CA ARG A 520 -21.49 22.73 31.17
C ARG A 520 -20.70 23.80 31.93
N GLY A 521 -20.92 25.05 31.56
CA GLY A 521 -20.18 26.24 32.00
C GLY A 521 -20.30 27.37 30.97
N ALA A 522 -19.73 28.54 31.25
CA ALA A 522 -19.80 29.71 30.35
C ALA A 522 -19.00 29.56 29.03
N HIS A 523 -18.26 28.46 28.86
CA HIS A 523 -17.42 28.22 27.69
C HIS A 523 -18.22 27.60 26.53
N THR A 524 -18.31 28.34 25.42
CA THR A 524 -18.78 27.87 24.12
C THR A 524 -17.58 27.45 23.27
N VAL A 525 -17.53 26.18 22.85
CA VAL A 525 -16.52 25.72 21.88
C VAL A 525 -17.14 25.76 20.48
N GLU A 526 -16.57 26.58 19.61
CA GLU A 526 -16.98 26.71 18.22
C GLU A 526 -16.02 25.96 17.31
N LEU A 527 -16.51 24.90 16.66
CA LEU A 527 -15.79 24.30 15.53
C LEU A 527 -16.03 25.18 14.31
N ARG A 528 -14.98 25.90 13.89
CA ARG A 528 -15.00 26.81 12.74
C ARG A 528 -14.39 26.17 11.49
N VAL A 529 -14.87 26.57 10.30
CA VAL A 529 -14.40 26.01 9.02
C VAL A 529 -12.90 26.23 8.84
N LEU A 530 -12.39 27.43 9.10
CA LEU A 530 -11.03 27.78 8.72
C LEU A 530 -9.95 27.07 9.56
N PRO A 531 -10.00 27.02 10.91
CA PRO A 531 -9.03 26.24 11.70
C PRO A 531 -9.11 24.74 11.40
N MET A 532 -10.32 24.22 11.13
CA MET A 532 -10.53 22.82 10.70
C MET A 532 -9.92 22.54 9.32
N LEU A 533 -9.96 23.51 8.40
CA LEU A 533 -9.31 23.42 7.10
C LEU A 533 -7.79 23.51 7.22
N LEU A 534 -7.28 24.53 7.93
CA LEU A 534 -5.85 24.78 8.13
C LEU A 534 -5.15 23.60 8.84
N SER A 535 -5.74 23.05 9.90
CA SER A 535 -5.21 21.85 10.59
C SER A 535 -5.22 20.58 9.70
N ARG A 536 -6.02 20.57 8.63
CA ARG A 536 -6.09 19.45 7.67
C ARG A 536 -5.11 19.54 6.51
N LEU A 537 -4.69 20.74 6.11
CA LEU A 537 -3.79 20.93 4.96
C LEU A 537 -2.43 20.22 5.11
N PRO A 538 -1.74 20.22 6.27
CA PRO A 538 -0.52 19.42 6.46
C PRO A 538 -0.76 17.91 6.29
N MET A 539 -1.94 17.43 6.67
CA MET A 539 -2.31 16.02 6.57
C MET A 539 -2.55 15.62 5.11
N THR A 540 -3.32 16.40 4.34
CA THR A 540 -3.49 16.13 2.89
C THR A 540 -2.23 16.40 2.09
N PHE A 541 -1.39 17.35 2.49
CA PHE A 541 -0.06 17.52 1.91
C PHE A 541 0.76 16.23 2.05
N GLY A 542 0.89 15.67 3.26
CA GLY A 542 1.57 14.39 3.47
C GLY A 542 0.95 13.23 2.67
N TRP A 543 -0.39 13.13 2.59
CA TRP A 543 -1.05 12.17 1.72
C TRP A 543 -0.80 12.40 0.22
N SER A 544 -0.60 13.64 -0.22
CA SER A 544 -0.29 13.97 -1.61
C SER A 544 1.17 13.61 -1.93
N CYS A 545 2.11 13.95 -1.05
CA CYS A 545 3.52 13.53 -1.12
C CYS A 545 3.65 12.01 -1.14
N ARG A 546 2.81 11.28 -0.40
CA ARG A 546 2.73 9.81 -0.45
C ARG A 546 2.30 9.26 -1.81
N ILE A 547 1.29 9.87 -2.42
CA ILE A 547 0.79 9.47 -3.74
C ILE A 547 1.88 9.77 -4.78
N LEU A 548 2.49 10.95 -4.71
CA LEU A 548 3.61 11.36 -5.55
C LEU A 548 4.80 10.39 -5.41
N TRP A 549 5.24 10.08 -4.19
CA TRP A 549 6.27 9.07 -3.92
C TRP A 549 5.95 7.72 -4.58
N ARG A 550 4.70 7.24 -4.47
CA ARG A 550 4.29 5.99 -5.13
C ARG A 550 4.29 6.10 -6.66
N ILE A 551 3.98 7.25 -7.25
CA ILE A 551 4.05 7.45 -8.71
C ILE A 551 5.50 7.50 -9.20
N LEU A 552 6.40 8.11 -8.43
CA LEU A 552 7.81 8.27 -8.80
C LEU A 552 8.62 6.97 -8.68
N TYR A 553 8.38 6.16 -7.64
CA TYR A 553 9.18 4.97 -7.33
C TYR A 553 8.58 3.62 -7.78
N ARG A 554 7.32 3.57 -8.25
CA ARG A 554 6.70 2.32 -8.73
C ARG A 554 6.78 2.19 -10.25
N ALA A 555 6.83 0.96 -10.74
CA ALA A 555 6.75 0.68 -12.16
C ALA A 555 5.34 0.94 -12.72
N ASP A 556 5.23 1.36 -13.99
CA ASP A 556 3.99 1.68 -14.72
C ASP A 556 2.93 0.55 -14.80
N HIS A 557 3.23 -0.63 -14.27
CA HIS A 557 2.31 -1.79 -14.27
C HIS A 557 1.81 -2.16 -12.87
N GLU A 558 2.25 -1.43 -11.83
CA GLU A 558 1.73 -1.56 -10.47
C GLU A 558 0.44 -0.76 -10.27
N LEU A 559 -0.34 -1.15 -9.26
CA LEU A 559 -1.50 -0.41 -8.80
C LEU A 559 -1.08 0.58 -7.71
N LEU A 560 -1.53 1.82 -7.82
CA LEU A 560 -1.17 2.97 -6.99
C LEU A 560 -1.82 2.93 -5.60
N MET A 561 -3.12 2.62 -5.57
CA MET A 561 -3.99 2.66 -4.40
C MET A 561 -4.31 1.26 -3.86
N LEU A 562 -4.57 0.30 -4.74
CA LEU A 562 -4.78 -1.09 -4.37
C LEU A 562 -3.45 -1.72 -3.93
N GLN A 563 -3.48 -2.36 -2.76
CA GLN A 563 -2.35 -3.05 -2.17
C GLN A 563 -2.74 -4.46 -1.73
N GLY A 564 -1.78 -5.38 -1.81
CA GLY A 564 -1.96 -6.77 -1.44
C GLY A 564 -1.86 -7.01 0.06
N SER A 565 -2.78 -7.80 0.61
CA SER A 565 -2.61 -8.37 1.95
C SER A 565 -1.50 -9.41 1.92
N VAL A 566 -0.65 -9.39 2.95
CA VAL A 566 0.49 -10.32 3.10
C VAL A 566 0.24 -11.23 4.29
N THR A 567 0.73 -12.46 4.21
CA THR A 567 0.62 -13.50 5.24
C THR A 567 1.93 -14.25 5.38
N TYR A 568 2.15 -14.90 6.50
CA TYR A 568 3.29 -15.80 6.70
C TYR A 568 2.93 -16.95 7.63
N VAL A 569 3.69 -18.05 7.55
CA VAL A 569 3.46 -19.24 8.39
C VAL A 569 4.32 -19.13 9.65
N ASN A 570 3.70 -19.33 10.81
CA ASN A 570 4.40 -19.38 12.09
C ASN A 570 4.45 -20.82 12.64
N ASP A 571 5.48 -21.54 12.21
CA ASP A 571 5.80 -22.92 12.61
C ASP A 571 5.84 -23.14 14.15
N ARG A 572 6.08 -22.10 14.96
CA ARG A 572 6.10 -22.20 16.44
C ARG A 572 4.71 -22.52 17.02
N ARG A 573 3.64 -22.14 16.34
CA ARG A 573 2.27 -22.60 16.65
C ARG A 573 2.00 -23.96 16.04
N TRP A 574 2.54 -24.21 14.85
CA TRP A 574 2.33 -25.47 14.14
C TRP A 574 2.86 -26.67 14.94
N THR A 575 4.11 -26.61 15.43
CA THR A 575 4.72 -27.69 16.23
C THR A 575 4.01 -27.91 17.57
N LYS A 576 3.53 -26.85 18.24
CA LYS A 576 2.76 -26.99 19.48
C LYS A 576 1.42 -27.71 19.29
N HIS A 577 0.84 -27.68 18.09
CA HIS A 577 -0.44 -28.33 17.77
C HIS A 577 -0.31 -29.67 17.03
N HIS A 578 0.90 -30.06 16.59
CA HIS A 578 1.16 -31.32 15.89
C HIS A 578 2.31 -32.07 16.59
N PRO A 579 2.02 -33.05 17.46
CA PRO A 579 3.06 -33.83 18.14
C PRO A 579 3.95 -34.57 17.13
N GLU A 580 5.24 -34.70 17.47
CA GLU A 580 6.32 -34.98 16.52
C GLU A 580 6.11 -36.14 15.52
N PRO A 581 5.59 -37.33 15.86
CA PRO A 581 5.58 -38.45 14.90
C PRO A 581 4.77 -38.15 13.64
N ARG A 582 3.61 -37.48 13.77
CA ARG A 582 2.81 -37.09 12.59
C ARG A 582 3.44 -35.94 11.81
N ALA A 583 4.14 -35.03 12.49
CA ALA A 583 4.87 -33.93 11.86
C ALA A 583 6.05 -34.45 11.01
N ARG A 584 6.84 -35.41 11.55
CA ARG A 584 7.96 -36.04 10.83
C ARG A 584 7.48 -36.82 9.60
N ILE A 585 6.51 -37.73 9.75
CA ILE A 585 6.01 -38.58 8.65
C ILE A 585 5.40 -37.74 7.50
N MET A 586 4.70 -36.63 7.80
CA MET A 586 4.22 -35.73 6.74
C MET A 586 5.36 -34.98 6.03
N LEU A 587 6.38 -34.51 6.75
CA LEU A 587 7.55 -33.86 6.14
C LEU A 587 8.34 -34.83 5.25
N GLU A 588 8.43 -36.10 5.65
CA GLU A 588 9.13 -37.16 4.93
C GLU A 588 8.41 -37.60 3.64
N LYS A 589 7.08 -37.82 3.70
CA LYS A 589 6.27 -38.08 2.49
C LYS A 589 6.25 -36.91 1.52
N MET A 590 6.44 -35.68 2.00
CA MET A 590 6.63 -34.52 1.12
C MET A 590 8.00 -34.57 0.41
N ALA A 591 9.09 -34.87 1.13
CA ALA A 591 10.43 -34.97 0.53
C ALA A 591 10.53 -36.05 -0.56
N GLN A 592 9.86 -37.20 -0.39
CA GLN A 592 9.95 -38.32 -1.33
C GLN A 592 9.32 -38.03 -2.71
N GLN A 593 8.42 -37.06 -2.80
CA GLN A 593 7.72 -36.68 -4.04
C GLN A 593 8.53 -35.71 -4.93
N GLN A 594 9.75 -35.36 -4.52
CA GLN A 594 10.51 -34.20 -5.00
C GLN A 594 11.65 -34.55 -5.99
N SER A 595 12.02 -35.83 -6.11
CA SER A 595 13.14 -36.32 -6.93
C SER A 595 12.94 -36.20 -8.45
N VAL A 596 11.71 -35.98 -8.91
CA VAL A 596 11.38 -35.85 -10.34
C VAL A 596 11.53 -34.40 -10.83
N THR A 597 11.47 -33.41 -9.92
CA THR A 597 11.50 -31.98 -10.29
C THR A 597 12.89 -31.36 -10.37
N SER A 598 13.88 -31.89 -9.64
CA SER A 598 15.28 -31.41 -9.69
C SER A 598 15.91 -31.55 -11.09
N LEU A 599 15.49 -32.57 -11.85
CA LEU A 599 15.91 -32.83 -13.23
C LEU A 599 15.49 -31.70 -14.21
N LEU A 600 14.49 -30.88 -13.85
CA LEU A 600 14.02 -29.77 -14.69
C LEU A 600 14.68 -28.42 -14.34
N GLU A 601 15.12 -28.24 -13.08
CA GLU A 601 15.78 -26.99 -12.65
C GLU A 601 17.23 -26.91 -13.17
N ASP A 602 17.92 -28.05 -13.25
CA ASP A 602 19.27 -28.11 -13.82
C ASP A 602 19.31 -27.79 -15.33
N LEU A 603 18.21 -28.04 -16.05
CA LEU A 603 18.03 -27.62 -17.44
C LEU A 603 17.88 -26.09 -17.57
N MET A 604 17.12 -25.48 -16.66
CA MET A 604 16.86 -24.03 -16.66
C MET A 604 18.10 -23.21 -16.28
N LEU A 605 18.90 -23.68 -15.31
CA LEU A 605 20.14 -23.02 -14.88
C LEU A 605 21.18 -22.90 -16.01
N ARG A 606 21.25 -23.89 -16.91
CA ARG A 606 22.11 -23.87 -18.10
C ARG A 606 21.67 -22.83 -19.14
N VAL A 607 20.38 -22.49 -19.21
CA VAL A 607 19.84 -21.42 -20.07
C VAL A 607 20.15 -20.05 -19.49
N THR A 608 19.89 -19.84 -18.19
CA THR A 608 20.12 -18.54 -17.54
C THR A 608 21.59 -18.11 -17.62
N ARG A 609 22.54 -19.05 -17.48
CA ARG A 609 23.98 -18.77 -17.56
C ARG A 609 24.44 -18.26 -18.93
N LYS A 610 23.73 -18.58 -20.02
CA LYS A 610 23.98 -18.00 -21.36
C LYS A 610 23.41 -16.58 -21.51
N MET A 611 22.35 -16.22 -20.78
CA MET A 611 21.77 -14.87 -20.83
C MET A 611 22.59 -13.85 -20.03
N THR A 612 23.27 -14.24 -18.95
CA THR A 612 24.14 -13.32 -18.19
C THR A 612 25.36 -12.87 -19.00
N VAL A 613 25.90 -13.72 -19.87
CA VAL A 613 27.00 -13.38 -20.79
C VAL A 613 26.55 -12.36 -21.84
N PHE A 614 25.30 -12.47 -22.32
CA PHE A 614 24.72 -11.48 -23.22
C PHE A 614 24.53 -10.10 -22.55
N ALA A 615 24.03 -10.08 -21.30
CA ALA A 615 23.83 -8.83 -20.56
C ALA A 615 25.15 -8.08 -20.26
N ALA A 616 26.26 -8.79 -20.04
CA ALA A 616 27.57 -8.18 -19.80
C ALA A 616 28.13 -7.41 -21.02
N SER A 617 27.69 -7.75 -22.25
CA SER A 617 28.13 -7.07 -23.48
C SER A 617 27.48 -5.71 -23.74
N ILE A 618 26.38 -5.39 -23.03
CA ILE A 618 25.54 -4.22 -23.32
C ILE A 618 25.93 -3.00 -22.46
N VAL A 619 26.57 -3.22 -21.31
CA VAL A 619 26.91 -2.14 -20.36
C VAL A 619 27.87 -1.08 -20.96
N PRO A 620 28.95 -1.42 -21.68
CA PRO A 620 29.88 -0.41 -22.23
C PRO A 620 29.22 0.53 -23.25
N ALA A 621 28.19 0.07 -23.97
CA ALA A 621 27.47 0.88 -24.94
C ALA A 621 26.59 1.95 -24.28
N ILE A 622 26.22 1.79 -23.00
CA ILE A 622 25.39 2.74 -22.25
C ILE A 622 26.22 3.90 -21.70
N ASP A 623 27.46 3.65 -21.27
CA ASP A 623 28.33 4.70 -20.74
C ASP A 623 28.85 5.64 -21.84
N SER A 624 29.13 5.15 -23.06
CA SER A 624 29.48 6.01 -24.20
C SER A 624 28.37 7.01 -24.59
N PHE A 625 27.10 6.64 -24.36
CA PHE A 625 25.95 7.50 -24.60
C PHE A 625 25.83 8.63 -23.57
N ARG A 626 26.51 8.49 -22.42
CA ARG A 626 26.47 9.42 -21.29
C ARG A 626 27.49 10.55 -21.43
N GLU A 627 28.66 10.27 -22.01
CA GLU A 627 29.69 11.28 -22.29
C GLU A 627 29.28 12.23 -23.44
N GLN A 628 28.58 11.73 -24.47
CA GLN A 628 28.04 12.60 -25.52
C GLN A 628 27.03 13.62 -24.97
N GLN A 629 26.25 13.24 -23.95
CA GLN A 629 25.20 14.08 -23.38
C GLN A 629 25.74 15.19 -22.44
N SER A 630 26.96 15.09 -21.92
CA SER A 630 27.60 16.19 -21.19
C SER A 630 28.07 17.32 -22.11
N VAL A 631 28.61 16.98 -23.28
CA VAL A 631 29.17 17.97 -24.24
C VAL A 631 28.08 18.87 -24.84
N GLU A 632 26.87 18.35 -25.02
CA GLU A 632 25.75 19.09 -25.59
C GLU A 632 25.22 20.18 -24.63
N ASN A 633 25.14 19.88 -23.32
CA ASN A 633 24.67 20.83 -22.30
C ASN A 633 25.59 22.05 -22.11
N ASP A 634 26.91 21.86 -22.23
CA ASP A 634 27.87 22.97 -22.12
C ASP A 634 27.78 23.94 -23.32
N SER A 635 27.22 23.49 -24.45
CA SER A 635 27.00 24.33 -25.63
C SER A 635 25.75 25.22 -25.53
N GLU A 636 24.67 24.75 -24.89
CA GLU A 636 23.46 25.56 -24.67
C GLU A 636 23.68 26.68 -23.65
N ALA A 637 24.55 26.47 -22.65
CA ALA A 637 24.88 27.47 -21.65
C ALA A 637 25.53 28.75 -22.24
N ALA A 638 26.20 28.63 -23.38
CA ALA A 638 26.85 29.76 -24.07
C ALA A 638 25.85 30.64 -24.87
N ALA A 639 24.66 30.13 -25.22
CA ALA A 639 23.72 30.81 -26.10
C ALA A 639 22.75 31.78 -25.39
N ALA A 640 22.65 31.71 -24.05
CA ALA A 640 21.57 32.36 -23.29
C ALA A 640 21.76 33.86 -22.96
N ASN A 641 22.92 34.45 -23.27
CA ASN A 641 23.26 35.84 -22.93
C ASN A 641 23.04 36.84 -24.09
N GLY A 642 22.03 36.60 -24.94
CA GLY A 642 21.74 37.40 -26.13
C GLY A 642 20.32 37.97 -26.18
N SER A 643 20.24 39.29 -26.41
CA SER A 643 19.06 40.09 -26.79
C SER A 643 18.10 40.58 -25.70
N SER A 644 17.58 41.79 -25.95
CA SER A 644 16.78 42.66 -25.08
C SER A 644 15.86 43.50 -25.97
N GLN A 645 14.81 44.11 -25.40
CA GLN A 645 13.78 44.91 -26.09
C GLN A 645 12.86 44.07 -27.03
N ARG A 646 11.62 44.46 -27.35
CA ARG A 646 11.02 45.80 -27.44
C ARG A 646 9.47 45.75 -27.43
N SER A 647 8.87 46.93 -27.25
CA SER A 647 7.53 47.35 -27.74
C SER A 647 6.26 47.04 -26.94
N GLN A 648 5.59 48.13 -26.59
CA GLN A 648 4.16 48.24 -26.22
C GLN A 648 3.29 48.19 -27.49
N THR A 649 1.98 47.90 -27.35
CA THR A 649 0.91 48.63 -28.06
C THR A 649 -0.46 48.40 -27.38
N SER A 650 -1.33 49.41 -27.46
CA SER A 650 -2.72 49.46 -26.97
C SER A 650 -3.74 49.06 -28.05
N PHE A 651 -5.01 48.74 -27.69
CA PHE A 651 -6.24 49.42 -28.20
C PHE A 651 -7.61 48.84 -27.72
N HIS A 652 -8.59 49.75 -27.57
CA HIS A 652 -10.08 49.72 -27.47
C HIS A 652 -10.96 48.49 -27.07
N ASP A 653 -11.83 48.74 -26.09
CA ASP A 653 -13.32 48.74 -26.07
C ASP A 653 -14.18 47.79 -26.94
N SER A 654 -15.22 47.21 -26.32
CA SER A 654 -16.66 47.52 -26.60
C SER A 654 -17.64 46.58 -25.85
N GLU A 655 -18.94 46.84 -26.02
CA GLU A 655 -20.08 46.68 -25.09
C GLU A 655 -20.71 45.28 -24.85
N SER A 656 -21.55 45.27 -23.81
CA SER A 656 -22.55 44.30 -23.31
C SER A 656 -23.76 44.04 -24.25
N PRO A 657 -24.90 43.38 -23.87
CA PRO A 657 -25.27 42.63 -22.64
C PRO A 657 -26.11 41.31 -22.88
N ASP A 658 -26.74 40.81 -21.79
CA ASP A 658 -28.00 40.02 -21.67
C ASP A 658 -28.08 38.50 -21.95
N GLY A 659 -28.89 37.78 -21.14
CA GLY A 659 -29.37 36.42 -21.53
C GLY A 659 -29.81 35.33 -20.50
N LYS A 660 -30.55 35.66 -19.42
CA LYS A 660 -31.55 34.80 -18.67
C LYS A 660 -31.47 33.25 -18.55
N ASP A 661 -31.46 32.81 -17.28
CA ASP A 661 -32.43 31.92 -16.57
C ASP A 661 -32.77 30.43 -16.91
N ALA A 662 -32.84 29.65 -15.81
CA ALA A 662 -33.75 28.51 -15.50
C ALA A 662 -33.56 27.13 -16.18
N ALA A 663 -34.07 25.99 -15.65
CA ALA A 663 -34.29 25.49 -14.26
C ALA A 663 -34.71 23.99 -14.28
N GLY A 664 -34.52 23.25 -13.17
CA GLY A 664 -35.09 21.90 -12.91
C GLY A 664 -34.24 20.69 -13.35
N GLY A 665 -34.37 19.47 -12.80
CA GLY A 665 -35.14 19.04 -11.62
C GLY A 665 -35.35 17.49 -11.53
N VAL A 666 -35.35 16.96 -10.29
CA VAL A 666 -36.12 15.76 -9.82
C VAL A 666 -35.58 14.30 -9.99
N ALA A 667 -35.24 13.72 -8.81
CA ALA A 667 -35.53 12.39 -8.23
C ALA A 667 -35.05 11.00 -8.79
N THR A 668 -34.25 10.37 -7.93
CA THR A 668 -34.17 8.95 -7.45
C THR A 668 -35.26 7.90 -7.78
N PHE A 669 -34.84 6.62 -7.86
CA PHE A 669 -35.45 5.50 -7.09
C PHE A 669 -34.49 4.32 -6.81
N LEU A 670 -34.82 3.46 -5.83
CA LEU A 670 -34.04 2.32 -5.29
C LEU A 670 -34.81 0.99 -5.45
N GLN A 671 -34.11 -0.15 -5.65
CA GLN A 671 -34.53 -1.42 -5.01
C GLN A 671 -33.43 -2.49 -4.88
N ARG A 672 -33.73 -3.51 -4.07
CA ARG A 672 -32.87 -4.52 -3.40
C ARG A 672 -33.56 -5.88 -3.43
N THR A 673 -32.82 -6.99 -3.55
CA THR A 673 -33.23 -8.34 -3.09
C THR A 673 -32.02 -9.24 -2.78
N GLU A 674 -32.25 -10.31 -2.01
CA GLU A 674 -31.25 -11.16 -1.33
C GLU A 674 -31.51 -12.69 -1.57
N ASN A 675 -30.79 -13.55 -0.83
CA ASN A 675 -31.08 -14.97 -0.48
C ASN A 675 -30.60 -16.13 -1.41
N THR A 676 -30.64 -17.42 -1.00
CA THR A 676 -29.70 -18.10 -0.04
C THR A 676 -29.59 -19.63 -0.32
N ARG A 677 -28.45 -20.26 0.08
CA ARG A 677 -28.19 -21.68 0.51
C ARG A 677 -29.09 -22.89 0.10
N LEU A 678 -28.47 -24.05 -0.22
CA LEU A 678 -28.35 -25.26 0.66
C LEU A 678 -27.33 -26.31 0.12
N THR A 679 -27.17 -27.48 0.78
CA THR A 679 -26.02 -28.43 0.66
C THR A 679 -26.44 -29.91 0.84
N ILE A 680 -25.89 -30.90 0.10
CA ILE A 680 -25.96 -32.37 0.36
C ILE A 680 -24.61 -33.08 -0.03
N ILE A 681 -24.32 -34.28 0.50
CA ILE A 681 -22.99 -34.97 0.53
C ILE A 681 -23.02 -36.43 -0.01
N ARG A 682 -22.02 -36.85 -0.83
CA ARG A 682 -21.41 -38.21 -1.06
C ARG A 682 -20.41 -38.16 -2.26
N GLY A 683 -19.47 -39.08 -2.53
CA GLY A 683 -18.90 -40.20 -1.73
C GLY A 683 -17.94 -41.15 -2.52
N GLN A 684 -16.76 -41.47 -1.95
CA GLN A 684 -15.85 -42.64 -2.17
C GLN A 684 -15.04 -42.98 -3.47
N LEU A 685 -13.84 -43.55 -3.19
CA LEU A 685 -13.01 -44.60 -3.86
C LEU A 685 -11.88 -44.33 -4.92
N PHE A 686 -10.97 -45.32 -4.99
CA PHE A 686 -9.58 -45.41 -5.55
C PHE A 686 -9.56 -45.77 -7.07
N ASP A 687 -8.46 -45.69 -7.86
CA ASP A 687 -7.19 -46.45 -7.74
C ASP A 687 -6.10 -45.98 -8.78
N PRO A 688 -4.77 -46.21 -8.61
CA PRO A 688 -3.73 -45.70 -9.53
C PRO A 688 -2.78 -46.76 -10.17
N ALA A 689 -2.51 -46.67 -11.48
CA ALA A 689 -1.51 -47.51 -12.16
C ALA A 689 -0.64 -46.79 -13.23
N ASN A 690 0.68 -46.95 -13.09
CA ASN A 690 1.78 -46.81 -14.08
C ASN A 690 2.05 -45.50 -14.87
N PRO A 691 3.22 -44.87 -14.63
CA PRO A 691 3.90 -43.96 -15.56
C PRO A 691 5.33 -44.43 -15.95
N ARG A 692 5.78 -44.20 -17.21
CA ARG A 692 7.19 -43.90 -17.63
C ARG A 692 7.44 -44.00 -19.15
N ARG A 693 8.07 -42.98 -19.75
CA ARG A 693 9.39 -43.02 -20.46
C ARG A 693 9.56 -41.87 -21.47
N SER A 694 10.69 -41.15 -21.39
CA SER A 694 11.62 -40.83 -22.51
C SER A 694 12.62 -39.73 -22.11
N GLY A 695 13.82 -39.75 -22.67
CA GLY A 695 14.85 -38.70 -22.57
C GLY A 695 15.68 -38.64 -23.85
N ILE A 696 16.48 -37.58 -24.07
CA ILE A 696 17.26 -37.33 -25.31
C ILE A 696 18.56 -36.55 -24.99
N ILE A 697 19.56 -36.71 -25.87
CA ILE A 697 20.95 -36.22 -25.84
C ILE A 697 21.13 -34.96 -26.71
N VAL A 698 22.03 -34.03 -26.36
CA VAL A 698 22.58 -32.99 -27.27
C VAL A 698 24.07 -32.74 -26.99
N SER A 699 24.85 -32.45 -28.05
CA SER A 699 26.32 -32.32 -28.08
C SER A 699 26.89 -30.93 -27.77
N SER A 700 28.22 -30.81 -27.82
CA SER A 700 29.04 -29.61 -27.58
C SER A 700 29.91 -29.25 -28.78
N ASP A 701 30.27 -27.98 -28.95
CA ASP A 701 31.58 -27.62 -29.54
C ASP A 701 32.05 -26.20 -29.13
N ARG A 702 33.38 -26.04 -29.02
CA ARG A 702 34.29 -24.87 -29.25
C ARG A 702 33.91 -23.42 -28.80
N SER A 703 34.82 -22.45 -28.62
CA SER A 703 36.26 -22.38 -28.27
C SER A 703 36.69 -20.90 -28.31
N LEU A 704 37.59 -20.41 -27.44
CA LEU A 704 38.68 -19.42 -27.71
C LEU A 704 39.30 -18.83 -26.42
N SER A 705 40.39 -18.08 -26.57
CA SER A 705 41.51 -17.90 -25.63
C SER A 705 41.97 -16.43 -25.49
N ILE A 706 43.15 -16.20 -24.86
CA ILE A 706 44.01 -14.97 -24.90
C ILE A 706 43.57 -13.82 -23.96
N VAL A 707 44.42 -13.06 -23.23
CA VAL A 707 45.84 -13.12 -22.81
C VAL A 707 46.04 -12.22 -21.56
N SER A 708 47.08 -12.45 -20.75
CA SER A 708 47.47 -11.57 -19.62
C SER A 708 48.63 -10.61 -19.97
N PRO A 709 48.78 -9.49 -19.25
CA PRO A 709 50.11 -8.96 -18.91
C PRO A 709 50.28 -8.69 -17.39
N SER A 710 51.38 -8.03 -17.02
CA SER A 710 52.19 -8.31 -15.82
C SER A 710 52.39 -7.15 -14.82
N VAL A 711 52.66 -7.51 -13.55
CA VAL A 711 53.86 -7.16 -12.70
C VAL A 711 54.53 -5.80 -13.03
N ASP A 712 54.78 -4.84 -12.10
CA ASP A 712 55.41 -5.02 -10.76
C ASP A 712 55.34 -3.79 -9.77
N GLN A 713 55.74 -4.06 -8.51
CA GLN A 713 56.57 -3.25 -7.57
C GLN A 713 56.08 -2.21 -6.52
N ARG A 714 56.77 -2.31 -5.36
CA ARG A 714 56.86 -1.49 -4.09
C ARG A 714 55.67 -1.60 -3.10
N ALA A 715 55.79 -2.12 -1.87
CA ALA A 715 56.81 -2.06 -0.78
C ALA A 715 56.84 -0.69 -0.04
N ASP A 716 56.92 -0.58 1.29
CA ASP A 716 57.07 -1.60 2.37
C ASP A 716 56.68 -1.02 3.77
N GLU A 717 56.93 -1.79 4.84
CA GLU A 717 57.10 -1.41 6.27
C GLU A 717 55.93 -1.50 7.29
N ARG A 718 55.94 -2.63 8.03
CA ARG A 718 56.03 -2.78 9.52
C ARG A 718 54.98 -2.10 10.44
N ALA A 719 54.42 -2.76 11.45
CA ALA A 719 55.13 -3.56 12.47
C ALA A 719 54.27 -4.64 13.17
N THR A 720 54.95 -5.63 13.79
CA THR A 720 54.40 -6.84 14.42
C THR A 720 54.47 -6.85 15.96
N PRO A 721 53.77 -7.77 16.66
CA PRO A 721 53.43 -7.63 18.09
C PRO A 721 54.34 -8.42 19.05
N LEU A 722 54.16 -8.24 20.38
CA LEU A 722 54.71 -9.13 21.41
C LEU A 722 53.74 -9.47 22.55
N LYS A 723 54.15 -10.47 23.34
CA LYS A 723 53.37 -11.41 24.17
C LYS A 723 53.27 -11.02 25.68
N PRO A 724 52.58 -11.80 26.55
CA PRO A 724 52.11 -11.37 27.87
C PRO A 724 53.07 -11.71 29.02
N LEU A 725 52.68 -11.32 30.25
CA LEU A 725 53.23 -11.82 31.50
C LEU A 725 52.13 -12.11 32.55
N GLN A 726 52.54 -12.70 33.66
CA GLN A 726 51.80 -13.74 34.40
C GLN A 726 51.60 -13.36 35.88
N ASP A 727 50.79 -14.17 36.59
CA ASP A 727 50.40 -14.01 37.99
C ASP A 727 51.53 -13.67 38.97
N THR A 728 51.20 -12.89 39.99
CA THR A 728 51.49 -13.24 41.40
C THR A 728 50.53 -12.44 42.30
N GLY A 729 49.99 -13.08 43.33
CA GLY A 729 49.06 -12.44 44.27
C GLY A 729 49.74 -12.06 45.59
N ALA A 730 49.09 -11.18 46.35
CA ALA A 730 49.35 -11.03 47.78
C ALA A 730 48.07 -10.60 48.53
N SER A 731 47.97 -11.09 49.76
CA SER A 731 46.98 -10.73 50.77
C SER A 731 47.15 -9.27 51.22
N GLU A 732 46.06 -8.56 51.53
CA GLU A 732 45.70 -8.08 52.89
C GLU A 732 44.40 -7.26 52.86
N GLY A 733 43.79 -6.99 54.02
CA GLY A 733 42.38 -6.57 54.14
C GLY A 733 42.14 -5.11 54.58
N ILE A 734 40.84 -4.73 54.57
CA ILE A 734 40.04 -4.14 55.68
C ILE A 734 40.70 -3.01 56.53
N PRO A 735 40.05 -1.86 56.86
CA PRO A 735 38.69 -1.36 56.54
C PRO A 735 38.54 0.15 56.15
N GLU A 736 37.27 0.56 55.96
CA GLU A 736 36.61 1.81 56.45
C GLU A 736 36.78 3.22 55.80
N LEU A 737 35.64 3.94 55.84
CA LEU A 737 35.37 5.39 55.65
C LEU A 737 35.61 5.97 54.24
N ASP A 738 34.73 6.77 53.63
CA ASP A 738 33.42 7.38 54.01
C ASP A 738 32.31 7.06 52.98
#